data_AF-A0A359IF27-F1
#
_entry.id   AF-A0A359IF27-F1
#
_cell.length_a   1.000
_cell.length_b   1.000
_cell.length_c   1.000
_cell.angle_alpha   90.00
_cell.angle_beta   90.00
_cell.angle_gamma   90.00
#
_symmetry.space_group_name_H-M   'P 1'
#
loop_
_entity.id
_entity.type
_entity.pdbx_description
1 polymer ?
#
loop_
_entity_poly.entity_id
_entity_poly.type
_entity_poly.pdbx_seq_one_letter_code
_entity_poly.pdbx_strand_id
1 'polypeptide(L)'
;MIYSPSEIFCASDSRSCVNLAMNGNKSERSWIEISLDHFVHNLRELRRFMPEKASFMQIVKADAYGHGAVEIAREAIQQGAVMLGVANADEGKLLRLQGIQVPILILSPSLMEEIPLILKYDLTPTIGEHHFGQILGRVAREKGKILPFHVNVDTGMGRSGVRYEEAEALIRELTQVNSLYFDGLFTHYAASENDPEYSAYQLDRFSKLLEKIPEHPPWIHIANSAGLVNCPDDVSNLSRLGLLSYGIYTDPSLCEKINLKPVMTFKSRVSSVKRVIKGESVGYNRTYIAPKETPYAIIPVGYADGYDYLLSNKGTLLIHEVPCPVIGKISMDMTAVDISSVPGEVQVGDEVVVFGDDHLDVRVETLCRSYNGSPYELLCQTGRRARRFYFRNGDLIKARPLARREFISSDYEPEELSRVIESAIGEKTGNRDIARLIFDTVLQRLFREEFRPLFHRHRFYHRLRFSKPEEKSLAGEYFQIDTELSFRKQLERDYFVIACAGNERELETYFRRDDVEYRWLLDGSLRPDDRSFTITSVRVNDLDLKYESRHSGSCLELTCTHKDLHKLVGKQVRFTINTRTYYLKSSHQLTVFVTGLTRGAEISVDYDGVLPSMDVVPFFPGGQPEIQRGKGSIHLITPEKEWLLPGSGVVFAF
;
A
#
# COMPACT_ATOMS: atom_id res chain seq x y z
N MET A 1 -22.92 -31.85 -31.30
CA MET A 1 -21.67 -31.50 -31.99
C MET A 1 -20.63 -31.20 -30.93
N ILE A 2 -19.61 -32.03 -30.90
CA ILE A 2 -18.50 -32.03 -29.94
C ILE A 2 -17.52 -30.94 -30.38
N TYR A 3 -17.13 -30.03 -29.50
CA TYR A 3 -15.96 -29.16 -29.70
C TYR A 3 -14.80 -29.69 -28.84
N SER A 4 -13.62 -29.78 -29.44
CA SER A 4 -12.43 -30.47 -28.90
C SER A 4 -11.69 -29.65 -27.83
N PRO A 5 -10.99 -30.32 -26.89
CA PRO A 5 -10.26 -29.67 -25.81
C PRO A 5 -8.80 -29.36 -26.20
N SER A 6 -8.60 -28.52 -27.20
CA SER A 6 -7.25 -28.19 -27.71
C SER A 6 -6.91 -26.69 -27.83
N GLU A 7 -7.67 -25.80 -27.17
CA GLU A 7 -7.36 -24.35 -27.12
C GLU A 7 -6.99 -23.85 -25.71
N ILE A 8 -6.49 -24.74 -24.85
CA ILE A 8 -5.92 -24.36 -23.55
C ILE A 8 -4.47 -24.83 -23.54
N PHE A 9 -3.55 -23.89 -23.36
CA PHE A 9 -2.08 -24.00 -23.32
C PHE A 9 -1.30 -23.81 -24.64
N CYS A 10 -0.99 -22.54 -24.92
CA CYS A 10 0.36 -22.15 -25.33
C CYS A 10 0.71 -20.80 -24.67
N ALA A 11 1.24 -20.87 -23.45
CA ALA A 11 1.87 -19.75 -22.77
C ALA A 11 3.39 -19.86 -23.00
N SER A 12 3.88 -19.22 -24.06
CA SER A 12 5.32 -19.06 -24.28
C SER A 12 5.63 -17.76 -25.02
N ASP A 13 5.02 -16.65 -24.62
CA ASP A 13 5.62 -15.33 -24.88
C ASP A 13 5.11 -14.26 -23.91
N SER A 14 6.00 -13.73 -23.06
CA SER A 14 5.67 -12.69 -22.06
C SER A 14 5.31 -11.33 -22.68
N ARG A 15 5.44 -11.19 -24.00
CA ARG A 15 5.01 -10.01 -24.76
C ARG A 15 3.57 -10.09 -25.28
N SER A 16 2.97 -11.28 -25.38
CA SER A 16 1.59 -11.41 -25.90
C SER A 16 0.51 -11.10 -24.87
N CYS A 17 0.78 -11.32 -23.57
CA CYS A 17 -0.13 -10.94 -22.49
C CYS A 17 -0.25 -9.42 -22.31
N VAL A 18 0.75 -8.65 -22.74
CA VAL A 18 0.73 -7.18 -22.68
C VAL A 18 -0.01 -6.59 -23.89
N ASN A 19 0.05 -7.24 -25.05
CA ASN A 19 -0.62 -6.74 -26.27
C ASN A 19 -2.14 -7.03 -26.31
N LEU A 20 -2.65 -8.02 -25.58
CA LEU A 20 -4.10 -8.24 -25.42
C LEU A 20 -4.78 -7.19 -24.53
N ALA A 21 -4.02 -6.40 -23.76
CA ALA A 21 -4.53 -5.28 -22.98
C ALA A 21 -4.58 -3.95 -23.77
N MET A 22 -3.95 -3.89 -24.93
CA MET A 22 -3.74 -2.65 -25.71
C MET A 22 -4.91 -2.30 -26.66
N ASN A 23 -5.81 -3.25 -26.95
CA ASN A 23 -7.10 -2.97 -27.60
C ASN A 23 -8.21 -3.24 -26.59
N GLY A 24 -8.68 -2.19 -25.93
CA GLY A 24 -9.59 -2.23 -24.80
C GLY A 24 -10.88 -3.01 -25.05
N ASN A 25 -10.85 -4.32 -24.88
CA ASN A 25 -12.04 -5.11 -24.65
C ASN A 25 -12.46 -4.89 -23.18
N LYS A 26 -12.87 -3.66 -22.86
CA LYS A 26 -13.39 -3.30 -21.54
C LYS A 26 -14.60 -4.19 -21.28
N SER A 27 -14.46 -5.23 -20.46
CA SER A 27 -15.57 -6.07 -20.03
C SER A 27 -16.49 -5.36 -19.02
N GLU A 28 -16.16 -4.13 -18.65
CA GLU A 28 -16.87 -3.33 -17.66
C GLU A 28 -18.18 -2.78 -18.24
N ARG A 29 -19.27 -2.87 -17.47
CA ARG A 29 -20.57 -2.24 -17.81
C ARG A 29 -20.50 -0.71 -17.80
N SER A 30 -19.66 -0.15 -16.92
CA SER A 30 -19.41 1.28 -16.76
C SER A 30 -18.04 1.50 -16.12
N TRP A 31 -17.38 2.60 -16.47
CA TRP A 31 -16.03 2.92 -16.01
C TRP A 31 -15.76 4.42 -16.07
N ILE A 32 -14.74 4.86 -15.35
CA ILE A 32 -14.29 6.25 -15.30
C ILE A 32 -12.89 6.32 -15.93
N GLU A 33 -12.72 7.27 -16.83
CA GLU A 33 -11.43 7.64 -17.41
C GLU A 33 -10.95 8.94 -16.76
N ILE A 34 -9.71 8.94 -16.27
CA ILE A 34 -9.06 10.08 -15.66
C ILE A 34 -7.87 10.48 -16.54
N SER A 35 -7.96 11.64 -17.17
CA SER A 35 -6.88 12.20 -18.01
C SER A 35 -5.90 13.00 -17.16
N LEU A 36 -4.73 12.43 -16.90
CA LEU A 36 -3.67 13.15 -16.17
C LEU A 36 -3.12 14.31 -16.99
N ASP A 37 -3.18 14.24 -18.33
CA ASP A 37 -2.75 15.35 -19.20
C ASP A 37 -3.68 16.55 -19.07
N HIS A 38 -5.00 16.33 -18.96
CA HIS A 38 -5.96 17.39 -18.71
C HIS A 38 -5.74 18.02 -17.35
N PHE A 39 -5.45 17.22 -16.32
CA PHE A 39 -5.13 17.72 -14.99
C PHE A 39 -3.88 18.61 -15.01
N VAL A 40 -2.80 18.15 -15.66
CA VAL A 40 -1.56 18.92 -15.82
C VAL A 40 -1.80 20.20 -16.63
N HIS A 41 -2.59 20.15 -17.71
CA HIS A 41 -3.00 21.32 -18.48
C HIS A 41 -3.70 22.35 -17.60
N ASN A 42 -4.69 21.93 -16.80
CA ASN A 42 -5.43 22.83 -15.91
C ASN A 42 -4.53 23.45 -14.84
N LEU A 43 -3.58 22.69 -14.28
CA LEU A 43 -2.59 23.22 -13.33
C LEU A 43 -1.72 24.30 -13.98
N ARG A 44 -1.29 24.13 -15.23
CA ARG A 44 -0.54 25.16 -15.98
C ARG A 44 -1.37 26.41 -16.21
N GLU A 45 -2.64 26.24 -16.57
CA GLU A 45 -3.56 27.37 -16.75
C GLU A 45 -3.75 28.15 -15.45
N LEU A 46 -3.95 27.46 -14.31
CA LEU A 46 -4.06 28.09 -13.00
C LEU A 46 -2.76 28.78 -12.55
N ARG A 47 -1.60 28.19 -12.89
CA ARG A 47 -0.28 28.76 -12.57
C ARG A 47 -0.10 30.17 -13.15
N ARG A 48 -0.75 30.50 -14.27
CA ARG A 48 -0.69 31.83 -14.91
C ARG A 48 -1.27 32.96 -14.05
N PHE A 49 -2.14 32.61 -13.10
CA PHE A 49 -2.76 33.57 -12.17
C PHE A 49 -2.01 33.67 -10.84
N MET A 50 -1.02 32.80 -10.60
CA MET A 50 -0.25 32.81 -9.37
C MET A 50 0.89 33.85 -9.44
N PRO A 51 1.17 34.57 -8.34
CA PRO A 51 2.42 35.32 -8.22
C PRO A 51 3.63 34.41 -8.45
N GLU A 52 4.72 34.96 -9.01
CA GLU A 52 5.90 34.18 -9.46
C GLU A 52 6.48 33.27 -8.36
N LYS A 53 6.52 33.76 -7.12
CA LYS A 53 7.05 33.05 -5.94
C LYS A 53 6.00 32.25 -5.17
N ALA A 54 4.72 32.36 -5.52
CA ALA A 54 3.67 31.65 -4.81
C ALA A 54 3.77 30.14 -5.11
N SER A 55 3.43 29.33 -4.11
CA SER A 55 3.30 27.88 -4.21
C SER A 55 1.83 27.49 -4.28
N PHE A 56 1.56 26.20 -4.50
CA PHE A 56 0.18 25.70 -4.43
C PHE A 56 0.06 24.44 -3.60
N MET A 57 -1.11 24.34 -2.96
CA MET A 57 -1.60 23.16 -2.28
C MET A 57 -2.68 22.54 -3.16
N GLN A 58 -2.55 21.25 -3.50
CA GLN A 58 -3.61 20.54 -4.22
C GLN A 58 -4.63 19.98 -3.24
N ILE A 59 -5.90 20.30 -3.46
CA ILE A 59 -7.01 19.81 -2.64
C ILE A 59 -7.45 18.46 -3.19
N VAL A 60 -7.26 17.41 -2.39
CA VAL A 60 -7.53 16.00 -2.75
C VAL A 60 -8.54 15.32 -1.81
N LYS A 61 -9.26 16.11 -1.02
CA LYS A 61 -10.36 15.61 -0.18
C LYS A 61 -11.46 14.92 -1.00
N ALA A 62 -12.24 14.05 -0.35
CA ALA A 62 -13.30 13.24 -0.95
C ALA A 62 -12.78 12.43 -2.17
N ASP A 63 -11.68 11.72 -2.00
CA ASP A 63 -11.01 10.95 -3.06
C ASP A 63 -10.63 11.81 -4.29
N ALA A 64 -10.09 13.01 -4.06
CA ALA A 64 -9.89 14.03 -5.09
C ALA A 64 -11.17 14.33 -5.89
N TYR A 65 -12.26 14.60 -5.17
CA TYR A 65 -13.60 14.78 -5.74
C TYR A 65 -13.98 13.60 -6.66
N GLY A 66 -13.73 12.38 -6.21
CA GLY A 66 -14.00 11.15 -6.95
C GLY A 66 -13.00 10.82 -8.08
N HIS A 67 -11.92 11.58 -8.29
CA HIS A 67 -10.91 11.31 -9.32
C HIS A 67 -9.85 10.27 -8.89
N GLY A 68 -9.76 9.96 -7.60
CA GLY A 68 -8.74 9.11 -7.00
C GLY A 68 -7.62 9.93 -6.36
N ALA A 69 -7.66 10.04 -5.04
CA ALA A 69 -6.80 10.95 -4.29
C ALA A 69 -5.32 10.67 -4.47
N VAL A 70 -4.89 9.40 -4.49
CA VAL A 70 -3.46 9.06 -4.53
C VAL A 70 -2.84 9.38 -5.88
N GLU A 71 -3.50 9.04 -6.98
CA GLU A 71 -3.00 9.28 -8.34
C GLU A 71 -2.96 10.78 -8.63
N ILE A 72 -4.01 11.52 -8.26
CA ILE A 72 -4.02 12.98 -8.35
C ILE A 72 -2.95 13.61 -7.44
N ALA A 73 -2.80 13.13 -6.21
CA ALA A 73 -1.75 13.62 -5.30
C ALA A 73 -0.35 13.43 -5.88
N ARG A 74 -0.04 12.24 -6.42
CA ARG A 74 1.25 11.97 -7.06
C ARG A 74 1.49 12.87 -8.25
N GLU A 75 0.49 13.07 -9.10
CA GLU A 75 0.59 13.98 -10.24
C GLU A 75 0.82 15.42 -9.77
N ALA A 76 0.02 15.91 -8.83
CA ALA A 76 0.14 17.27 -8.32
C ALA A 76 1.52 17.53 -7.70
N ILE A 77 2.06 16.57 -6.93
CA ILE A 77 3.41 16.65 -6.35
C ILE A 77 4.46 16.73 -7.48
N GLN A 78 4.33 15.92 -8.53
CA GLN A 78 5.23 15.99 -9.70
C GLN A 78 5.17 17.36 -10.39
N GLN A 79 3.99 18.01 -10.38
CA GLN A 79 3.81 19.36 -10.91
C GLN A 79 4.16 20.49 -9.92
N GLY A 80 4.72 20.16 -8.75
CA GLY A 80 5.23 21.14 -7.78
C GLY A 80 4.27 21.50 -6.64
N ALA A 81 3.24 20.69 -6.38
CA ALA A 81 2.42 20.88 -5.17
C ALA A 81 3.29 20.69 -3.92
N VAL A 82 3.38 21.73 -3.10
CA VAL A 82 4.20 21.70 -1.87
C VAL A 82 3.47 21.05 -0.70
N MET A 83 2.15 20.95 -0.80
CA MET A 83 1.27 20.45 0.25
C MET A 83 -0.01 19.86 -0.38
N LEU A 84 -0.67 18.95 0.33
CA LEU A 84 -1.99 18.44 -0.03
C LEU A 84 -3.04 18.85 1.02
N GLY A 85 -4.27 19.12 0.58
CA GLY A 85 -5.39 19.42 1.46
C GLY A 85 -6.43 18.30 1.48
N VAL A 86 -6.71 17.78 2.67
CA VAL A 86 -7.75 16.75 2.94
C VAL A 86 -8.83 17.28 3.89
N ALA A 87 -9.97 16.60 3.98
CA ALA A 87 -11.06 17.03 4.85
C ALA A 87 -10.86 16.62 6.31
N ASN A 88 -10.31 15.43 6.57
CA ASN A 88 -10.20 14.82 7.90
C ASN A 88 -8.92 13.96 8.01
N ALA A 89 -8.64 13.45 9.21
CA ALA A 89 -7.44 12.68 9.46
C ALA A 89 -7.42 11.30 8.75
N ASP A 90 -8.58 10.68 8.52
CA ASP A 90 -8.67 9.39 7.81
C ASP A 90 -8.25 9.49 6.34
N GLU A 91 -8.64 10.56 5.64
CA GLU A 91 -8.16 10.82 4.27
C GLU A 91 -6.64 11.02 4.25
N GLY A 92 -6.08 11.73 5.24
CA GLY A 92 -4.64 11.90 5.38
C GLY A 92 -3.90 10.59 5.68
N LYS A 93 -4.45 9.76 6.57
CA LYS A 93 -3.97 8.40 6.88
C LYS A 93 -3.87 7.56 5.59
N LEU A 94 -4.91 7.58 4.76
CA LEU A 94 -4.93 6.82 3.50
C LEU A 94 -3.78 7.24 2.57
N LEU A 95 -3.57 8.54 2.36
CA LEU A 95 -2.47 9.04 1.55
C LEU A 95 -1.10 8.62 2.10
N ARG A 96 -0.91 8.66 3.43
CA ARG A 96 0.32 8.23 4.09
C ARG A 96 0.60 6.74 3.90
N LEU A 97 -0.41 5.89 4.05
CA LEU A 97 -0.30 4.44 3.80
C LEU A 97 0.06 4.13 2.34
N GLN A 98 -0.26 5.04 1.43
CA GLN A 98 0.05 4.95 0.00
C GLN A 98 1.40 5.59 -0.38
N GLY A 99 2.21 5.96 0.63
CA GLY A 99 3.57 6.44 0.48
C GLY A 99 3.70 7.93 0.17
N ILE A 100 2.64 8.73 0.33
CA ILE A 100 2.73 10.19 0.17
C ILE A 100 3.47 10.80 1.36
N GLN A 101 4.53 11.56 1.09
CA GLN A 101 5.42 12.13 2.12
C GLN A 101 5.33 13.65 2.28
N VAL A 102 4.82 14.38 1.28
CA VAL A 102 4.65 15.85 1.40
C VAL A 102 3.71 16.20 2.56
N PRO A 103 3.77 17.42 3.12
CA PRO A 103 2.82 17.88 4.12
C PRO A 103 1.36 17.68 3.68
N ILE A 104 0.52 17.24 4.62
CA ILE A 104 -0.92 17.03 4.40
C ILE A 104 -1.66 17.84 5.45
N LEU A 105 -2.35 18.90 5.00
CA LEU A 105 -3.19 19.74 5.84
C LEU A 105 -4.60 19.18 5.93
N ILE A 106 -5.07 18.97 7.15
CA ILE A 106 -6.49 18.73 7.44
C ILE A 106 -7.18 20.09 7.46
N LEU A 107 -8.05 20.36 6.47
CA LEU A 107 -8.67 21.67 6.26
C LEU A 107 -9.83 21.95 7.24
N SER A 108 -10.51 20.91 7.71
CA SER A 108 -11.61 21.03 8.65
C SER A 108 -11.08 21.04 10.09
N PRO A 109 -11.81 21.66 11.04
CA PRO A 109 -11.50 21.48 12.46
C PRO A 109 -11.49 19.99 12.82
N SER A 110 -10.41 19.54 13.44
CA SER A 110 -10.27 18.16 13.89
C SER A 110 -10.95 17.93 15.24
N LEU A 111 -11.45 16.72 15.44
CA LEU A 111 -11.97 16.26 16.73
C LEU A 111 -10.81 15.84 17.66
N MET A 112 -11.06 15.85 18.97
CA MET A 112 -10.05 15.43 19.97
C MET A 112 -9.61 13.98 19.76
N GLU A 113 -10.54 13.14 19.33
CA GLU A 113 -10.35 11.72 19.04
C GLU A 113 -9.42 11.49 17.82
N GLU A 114 -9.24 12.50 16.96
CA GLU A 114 -8.34 12.43 15.80
C GLU A 114 -6.88 12.72 16.18
N ILE A 115 -6.59 13.28 17.37
CA ILE A 115 -5.22 13.63 17.80
C ILE A 115 -4.24 12.46 17.72
N PRO A 116 -4.56 11.24 18.20
CA PRO A 116 -3.67 10.09 18.05
C PRO A 116 -3.36 9.77 16.59
N LEU A 117 -4.35 9.91 15.70
CA LEU A 117 -4.19 9.62 14.27
C LEU A 117 -3.32 10.68 13.59
N ILE A 118 -3.57 11.96 13.88
CA ILE A 118 -2.78 13.11 13.41
C ILE A 118 -1.30 12.93 13.75
N LEU A 119 -1.00 12.62 15.01
CA LEU A 119 0.37 12.41 15.48
C LEU A 119 1.02 11.15 14.89
N LYS A 120 0.26 10.07 14.72
CA LYS A 120 0.77 8.81 14.19
C LYS A 120 1.19 8.93 12.73
N TYR A 121 0.43 9.70 11.94
CA TYR A 121 0.62 9.82 10.49
C TYR A 121 1.24 11.15 10.04
N ASP A 122 1.76 11.94 10.98
CA ASP A 122 2.41 13.24 10.71
C ASP A 122 1.56 14.12 9.79
N LEU A 123 0.31 14.33 10.20
CA LEU A 123 -0.64 15.22 9.53
C LEU A 123 -0.59 16.62 10.17
N THR A 124 -0.79 17.65 9.37
CA THR A 124 -0.86 19.05 9.84
C THR A 124 -2.32 19.37 10.15
N PRO A 125 -2.72 19.59 11.42
CA PRO A 125 -4.08 19.96 11.76
C PRO A 125 -4.35 21.44 11.53
N THR A 126 -5.62 21.76 11.29
CA THR A 126 -6.16 23.12 11.39
C THR A 126 -6.66 23.35 12.82
N ILE A 127 -6.26 24.46 13.43
CA ILE A 127 -6.70 24.88 14.76
C ILE A 127 -7.55 26.15 14.64
N GLY A 128 -8.76 26.09 15.20
CA GLY A 128 -9.64 27.25 15.39
C GLY A 128 -10.16 27.40 16.81
N GLU A 129 -9.77 26.49 17.72
CA GLU A 129 -10.29 26.39 19.07
C GLU A 129 -9.14 26.30 20.08
N HIS A 130 -9.19 27.12 21.13
CA HIS A 130 -8.16 27.18 22.19
C HIS A 130 -7.94 25.81 22.84
N HIS A 131 -9.03 25.16 23.25
CA HIS A 131 -8.96 23.90 23.98
C HIS A 131 -8.29 22.78 23.15
N PHE A 132 -8.58 22.70 21.85
CA PHE A 132 -7.96 21.73 20.95
C PHE A 132 -6.45 21.93 20.85
N GLY A 133 -6.01 23.18 20.64
CA GLY A 133 -4.58 23.49 20.53
C GLY A 133 -3.79 23.16 21.81
N GLN A 134 -4.36 23.42 22.99
CA GLN A 134 -3.72 23.08 24.27
C GLN A 134 -3.55 21.57 24.47
N ILE A 135 -4.59 20.79 24.19
CA ILE A 135 -4.53 19.33 24.32
C ILE A 135 -3.57 18.74 23.30
N LEU A 136 -3.64 19.18 22.04
CA LEU A 136 -2.72 18.76 20.99
C LEU A 136 -1.26 19.04 21.36
N GLY A 137 -0.98 20.26 21.84
CA GLY A 137 0.36 20.64 22.30
C GLY A 137 0.87 19.77 23.44
N ARG A 138 0.02 19.44 24.42
CA ARG A 138 0.37 18.53 25.52
C ARG A 138 0.72 17.13 25.01
N VAL A 139 -0.13 16.54 24.18
CA VAL A 139 0.08 15.18 23.67
C VAL A 139 1.30 15.13 22.73
N ALA A 140 1.52 16.15 21.90
CA ALA A 140 2.71 16.26 21.06
C ALA A 140 3.99 16.29 21.91
N ARG A 141 3.99 17.03 23.02
CA ARG A 141 5.10 17.08 23.98
C ARG A 141 5.37 15.73 24.62
N GLU A 142 4.33 15.04 25.08
CA GLU A 142 4.45 13.70 25.67
C GLU A 142 5.03 12.67 24.69
N LYS A 143 4.78 12.87 23.39
CA LYS A 143 5.35 12.04 22.30
C LYS A 143 6.71 12.53 21.80
N GLY A 144 7.27 13.60 22.37
CA GLY A 144 8.54 14.18 21.93
C GLY A 144 8.52 14.71 20.50
N LYS A 145 7.35 15.14 20.00
CA LYS A 145 7.16 15.69 18.66
C LYS A 145 6.95 17.22 18.69
N ILE A 146 7.43 17.89 17.65
CA ILE A 146 7.04 19.26 17.30
C ILE A 146 6.10 19.13 16.11
N LEU A 147 4.84 19.52 16.29
CA LEU A 147 3.81 19.33 15.27
C LEU A 147 3.51 20.66 14.54
N PRO A 148 3.68 20.74 13.20
CA PRO A 148 3.22 21.89 12.44
C PRO A 148 1.69 22.01 12.53
N PHE A 149 1.17 23.23 12.58
CA PHE A 149 -0.27 23.49 12.52
C PHE A 149 -0.58 24.72 11.69
N HIS A 150 -1.79 24.76 11.14
CA HIS A 150 -2.34 25.97 10.52
C HIS A 150 -3.47 26.54 11.37
N VAL A 151 -3.60 27.86 11.43
CA VAL A 151 -4.76 28.54 12.02
C VAL A 151 -5.74 28.91 10.91
N ASN A 152 -6.99 28.49 11.05
CA ASN A 152 -8.08 28.96 10.19
C ASN A 152 -8.83 30.08 10.90
N VAL A 153 -9.03 31.20 10.20
CA VAL A 153 -9.73 32.37 10.71
C VAL A 153 -11.00 32.58 9.91
N ASP A 154 -12.11 32.77 10.59
CA ASP A 154 -13.36 33.14 9.96
C ASP A 154 -13.43 34.64 9.72
N THR A 155 -13.22 35.04 8.46
CA THR A 155 -13.31 36.44 8.02
C THR A 155 -14.70 36.83 7.54
N GLY A 156 -15.63 35.87 7.43
CA GLY A 156 -16.98 36.11 6.91
C GLY A 156 -17.65 34.89 6.25
N MET A 157 -17.07 33.69 6.29
CA MET A 157 -17.72 32.50 5.73
C MET A 157 -18.72 31.88 6.70
N GLY A 158 -18.52 32.02 8.02
CA GLY A 158 -19.44 31.49 9.03
C GLY A 158 -19.40 29.98 9.19
N ARG A 159 -18.33 29.30 8.71
CA ARG A 159 -18.28 27.83 8.61
C ARG A 159 -17.33 27.19 9.61
N SER A 160 -16.09 27.68 9.69
CA SER A 160 -15.04 27.09 10.50
C SER A 160 -13.92 28.10 10.74
N GLY A 161 -13.15 27.87 11.80
CA GLY A 161 -12.03 28.72 12.19
C GLY A 161 -12.37 29.59 13.40
N VAL A 162 -11.33 30.15 14.01
CA VAL A 162 -11.48 31.11 15.10
C VAL A 162 -12.15 32.37 14.56
N ARG A 163 -13.00 33.00 15.36
CA ARG A 163 -13.60 34.30 14.98
C ARG A 163 -12.50 35.32 14.74
N TYR A 164 -12.67 36.17 13.72
CA TYR A 164 -11.72 37.24 13.40
C TYR A 164 -11.29 38.06 14.63
N GLU A 165 -12.23 38.37 15.53
CA GLU A 165 -11.97 39.17 16.74
C GLU A 165 -11.08 38.46 17.77
N GLU A 166 -11.08 37.12 17.78
CA GLU A 166 -10.37 36.27 18.74
C GLU A 166 -9.06 35.70 18.17
N ALA A 167 -8.86 35.82 16.86
CA ALA A 167 -7.77 35.19 16.13
C ALA A 167 -6.37 35.59 16.64
N GLU A 168 -6.17 36.88 16.94
CA GLU A 168 -4.88 37.37 17.46
C GLU A 168 -4.53 36.71 18.79
N ALA A 169 -5.52 36.62 19.71
CA ALA A 169 -5.32 36.02 21.02
C ALA A 169 -4.97 34.54 20.93
N LEU A 170 -5.68 33.79 20.07
CA LEU A 170 -5.40 32.37 19.83
C LEU A 170 -3.99 32.16 19.24
N ILE A 171 -3.59 32.94 18.24
CA ILE A 171 -2.26 32.82 17.62
C ILE A 171 -1.16 33.10 18.65
N ARG A 172 -1.32 34.15 19.47
CA ARG A 172 -0.38 34.47 20.55
C ARG A 172 -0.28 33.34 21.58
N GLU A 173 -1.38 32.68 21.90
CA GLU A 173 -1.35 31.54 22.83
C GLU A 173 -0.61 30.34 22.23
N LEU A 174 -0.98 29.94 21.01
CA LEU A 174 -0.44 28.72 20.38
C LEU A 174 1.05 28.83 20.06
N THR A 175 1.54 30.02 19.71
CA THR A 175 2.97 30.28 19.46
C THR A 175 3.84 30.14 20.70
N GLN A 176 3.28 30.20 21.92
CA GLN A 176 4.01 29.94 23.17
C GLN A 176 4.12 28.44 23.50
N VAL A 177 3.48 27.57 22.73
CA VAL A 177 3.48 26.12 22.96
C VAL A 177 4.63 25.48 22.18
N ASN A 178 5.78 25.26 22.84
CA ASN A 178 7.02 24.74 22.20
C ASN A 178 6.90 23.41 21.44
N SER A 179 5.84 22.62 21.67
CA SER A 179 5.56 21.36 20.96
C SER A 179 4.70 21.56 19.71
N LEU A 180 4.33 22.80 19.38
CA LEU A 180 3.61 23.19 18.18
C LEU A 180 4.45 24.17 17.37
N TYR A 181 4.41 24.02 16.05
CA TYR A 181 5.07 24.93 15.10
C TYR A 181 4.02 25.64 14.27
N PHE A 182 4.00 26.98 14.34
CA PHE A 182 3.04 27.79 13.59
C PHE A 182 3.45 27.83 12.11
N ASP A 183 2.90 26.89 11.33
CA ASP A 183 3.29 26.61 9.95
C ASP A 183 2.44 27.41 8.94
N GLY A 184 1.18 27.71 9.28
CA GLY A 184 0.35 28.50 8.38
C GLY A 184 -0.81 29.25 9.00
N LEU A 185 -1.29 30.24 8.28
CA LEU A 185 -2.46 31.04 8.60
C LEU A 185 -3.34 31.18 7.36
N PHE A 186 -4.65 30.94 7.52
CA PHE A 186 -5.55 30.98 6.39
C PHE A 186 -6.97 31.38 6.72
N THR A 187 -7.69 31.77 5.67
CA THR A 187 -9.14 31.93 5.65
C THR A 187 -9.70 31.39 4.32
N HIS A 188 -11.00 31.52 4.08
CA HIS A 188 -11.65 31.05 2.86
C HIS A 188 -12.69 32.05 2.37
N TYR A 189 -12.66 32.37 1.06
CA TYR A 189 -13.69 33.17 0.43
C TYR A 189 -15.04 32.45 0.47
N ALA A 190 -16.10 33.21 0.78
CA ALA A 190 -17.47 32.71 0.74
C ALA A 190 -18.09 32.80 -0.67
N ALA A 191 -17.66 33.79 -1.46
CA ALA A 191 -18.34 34.20 -2.69
C ALA A 191 -17.35 34.70 -3.78
N SER A 192 -16.20 34.05 -3.91
CA SER A 192 -15.16 34.37 -4.91
C SER A 192 -15.65 34.31 -6.37
N GLU A 193 -16.77 33.65 -6.59
CA GLU A 193 -17.39 33.42 -7.89
C GLU A 193 -18.32 34.56 -8.30
N ASN A 194 -19.00 35.21 -7.35
CA ASN A 194 -20.17 36.05 -7.64
C ASN A 194 -20.34 37.31 -6.77
N ASP A 195 -19.55 37.51 -5.71
CA ASP A 195 -19.60 38.72 -4.88
C ASP A 195 -18.18 39.30 -4.64
N PRO A 196 -17.68 40.14 -5.55
CA PRO A 196 -16.37 40.76 -5.44
C PRO A 196 -16.25 41.71 -4.23
N GLU A 197 -17.32 42.40 -3.86
CA GLU A 197 -17.31 43.35 -2.74
C GLU A 197 -17.14 42.61 -1.41
N TYR A 198 -17.89 41.52 -1.22
CA TYR A 198 -17.74 40.69 -0.03
C TYR A 198 -16.38 39.99 0.02
N SER A 199 -15.86 39.54 -1.12
CA SER A 199 -14.53 38.94 -1.21
C SER A 199 -13.44 39.95 -0.85
N ALA A 200 -13.53 41.20 -1.31
CA ALA A 200 -12.62 42.27 -0.92
C ALA A 200 -12.69 42.58 0.58
N TYR A 201 -13.89 42.57 1.16
CA TYR A 201 -14.08 42.73 2.60
C TYR A 201 -13.41 41.61 3.43
N GLN A 202 -13.51 40.35 2.99
CA GLN A 202 -12.81 39.24 3.64
C GLN A 202 -11.29 39.40 3.57
N LEU A 203 -10.76 39.84 2.42
CA LEU A 203 -9.33 40.09 2.24
C LEU A 203 -8.81 41.23 3.12
N ASP A 204 -9.54 42.34 3.22
CA ASP A 204 -9.21 43.46 4.10
C ASP A 204 -9.13 43.03 5.57
N ARG A 205 -10.10 42.25 6.05
CA ARG A 205 -10.06 41.66 7.40
C ARG A 205 -8.83 40.78 7.60
N PHE A 206 -8.55 39.89 6.66
CA PHE A 206 -7.41 38.99 6.77
C PHE A 206 -6.08 39.77 6.81
N SER A 207 -5.94 40.79 5.96
CA SER A 207 -4.76 41.67 5.90
C SER A 207 -4.56 42.43 7.22
N LYS A 208 -5.64 42.98 7.79
CA LYS A 208 -5.61 43.64 9.11
C LYS A 208 -5.23 42.71 10.26
N LEU A 209 -5.52 41.41 10.16
CA LEU A 209 -5.03 40.43 11.14
C LEU A 209 -3.53 40.20 10.99
N LEU A 210 -3.02 40.07 9.76
CA LEU A 210 -1.60 39.89 9.49
C LEU A 210 -0.75 41.04 10.05
N GLU A 211 -1.27 42.26 10.06
CA GLU A 211 -0.60 43.41 10.68
C GLU A 211 -0.50 43.33 12.21
N LYS A 212 -1.38 42.57 12.86
CA LYS A 212 -1.47 42.49 14.34
C LYS A 212 -0.69 41.33 14.94
N ILE A 213 -0.49 40.26 14.18
CA ILE A 213 0.21 39.06 14.68
C ILE A 213 1.72 39.33 14.80
N PRO A 214 2.38 38.83 15.86
CA PRO A 214 3.77 39.16 16.14
C PRO A 214 4.77 38.49 15.20
N GLU A 215 4.40 37.32 14.66
CA GLU A 215 5.24 36.51 13.78
C GLU A 215 4.37 35.95 12.65
N HIS A 216 4.90 36.00 11.43
CA HIS A 216 4.21 35.48 10.26
C HIS A 216 4.64 34.04 10.02
N PRO A 217 3.69 33.11 9.86
CA PRO A 217 4.03 31.73 9.52
C PRO A 217 4.55 31.67 8.07
N PRO A 218 5.28 30.62 7.69
CA PRO A 218 5.79 30.49 6.33
C PRO A 218 4.68 30.38 5.28
N TRP A 219 3.49 29.87 5.63
CA TRP A 219 2.37 29.75 4.70
C TRP A 219 1.20 30.68 5.05
N ILE A 220 0.88 31.60 4.14
CA ILE A 220 -0.27 32.49 4.23
C ILE A 220 -1.15 32.25 3.01
N HIS A 221 -2.42 31.91 3.21
CA HIS A 221 -3.28 31.51 2.09
C HIS A 221 -4.75 31.87 2.23
N ILE A 222 -5.31 32.59 1.24
CA ILE A 222 -6.76 32.86 1.15
C ILE A 222 -7.43 32.16 -0.04
N ALA A 223 -6.81 32.19 -1.21
CA ALA A 223 -7.43 31.78 -2.46
C ALA A 223 -7.79 30.28 -2.52
N ASN A 224 -9.07 30.00 -2.76
CA ASN A 224 -9.50 28.75 -3.42
C ASN A 224 -9.25 28.89 -4.94
N SER A 225 -9.60 27.86 -5.74
CA SER A 225 -9.32 27.91 -7.18
C SER A 225 -10.02 29.05 -7.92
N ALA A 226 -11.25 29.41 -7.54
CA ALA A 226 -11.96 30.55 -8.15
C ALA A 226 -11.39 31.91 -7.69
N GLY A 227 -11.11 32.04 -6.39
CA GLY A 227 -10.47 33.22 -5.79
C GLY A 227 -9.11 33.51 -6.39
N LEU A 228 -8.32 32.49 -6.76
CA LEU A 228 -7.06 32.71 -7.48
C LEU A 228 -7.25 33.46 -8.80
N VAL A 229 -8.35 33.21 -9.51
CA VAL A 229 -8.63 33.82 -10.82
C VAL A 229 -9.34 35.18 -10.65
N ASN A 230 -10.25 35.29 -9.69
CA ASN A 230 -11.14 36.44 -9.54
C ASN A 230 -10.69 37.46 -8.48
N CYS A 231 -9.89 37.05 -7.51
CA CYS A 231 -9.52 37.83 -6.34
C CYS A 231 -8.00 37.82 -6.15
N PRO A 232 -7.24 38.46 -7.05
CA PRO A 232 -5.79 38.55 -6.91
C PRO A 232 -5.42 39.28 -5.61
N ASP A 233 -4.50 38.70 -4.85
CA ASP A 233 -3.99 39.25 -3.60
C ASP A 233 -2.46 39.16 -3.54
N ASP A 234 -1.85 40.06 -2.76
CA ASP A 234 -0.39 40.19 -2.59
C ASP A 234 0.09 39.69 -1.22
N VAL A 235 -0.83 39.31 -0.33
CA VAL A 235 -0.53 38.82 1.03
C VAL A 235 -0.31 37.31 1.07
N SER A 236 -0.92 36.54 0.16
CA SER A 236 -0.82 35.09 0.14
C SER A 236 0.38 34.61 -0.66
N ASN A 237 1.02 33.55 -0.16
CA ASN A 237 2.11 32.85 -0.84
C ASN A 237 1.78 31.38 -1.16
N LEU A 238 0.57 30.93 -0.84
CA LEU A 238 0.08 29.59 -1.13
C LEU A 238 -1.38 29.65 -1.64
N SER A 239 -1.67 29.01 -2.77
CA SER A 239 -3.04 28.92 -3.31
C SER A 239 -3.58 27.50 -3.17
N ARG A 240 -4.88 27.36 -2.85
CA ARG A 240 -5.55 26.07 -2.67
C ARG A 240 -6.32 25.67 -3.91
N LEU A 241 -5.74 24.81 -4.74
CA LEU A 241 -6.32 24.39 -6.01
C LEU A 241 -7.28 23.21 -5.81
N GLY A 242 -8.57 23.49 -6.04
CA GLY A 242 -9.65 22.51 -5.99
C GLY A 242 -10.30 22.32 -7.36
N LEU A 243 -11.60 22.64 -7.45
CA LEU A 243 -12.45 22.21 -8.57
C LEU A 243 -11.95 22.63 -9.96
N LEU A 244 -11.39 23.83 -10.11
CA LEU A 244 -10.87 24.26 -11.42
C LEU A 244 -9.69 23.40 -11.89
N SER A 245 -8.85 22.85 -11.00
CA SER A 245 -7.75 21.96 -11.45
C SER A 245 -8.27 20.63 -12.00
N TYR A 246 -9.49 20.24 -11.65
CA TYR A 246 -10.20 19.08 -12.21
C TYR A 246 -10.97 19.40 -13.50
N GLY A 247 -10.86 20.62 -14.01
CA GLY A 247 -11.40 20.96 -15.32
C GLY A 247 -12.84 21.44 -15.34
N ILE A 248 -13.39 21.80 -14.18
CA ILE A 248 -14.82 22.08 -13.98
C ILE A 248 -15.00 23.53 -13.59
N TYR A 249 -15.81 24.27 -14.34
CA TYR A 249 -16.08 25.68 -14.04
C TYR A 249 -17.09 25.82 -12.90
N THR A 250 -16.77 26.67 -11.91
CA THR A 250 -17.70 27.02 -10.82
C THR A 250 -18.73 28.06 -11.25
N ASP A 251 -18.39 28.89 -12.24
CA ASP A 251 -19.25 29.93 -12.80
C ASP A 251 -18.97 30.09 -14.31
N PRO A 252 -19.99 30.34 -15.16
CA PRO A 252 -19.81 30.54 -16.60
C PRO A 252 -18.80 31.64 -16.98
N SER A 253 -18.69 32.71 -16.18
CA SER A 253 -17.77 33.83 -16.46
C SER A 253 -16.30 33.41 -16.48
N LEU A 254 -15.96 32.27 -15.87
CA LEU A 254 -14.59 31.75 -15.88
C LEU A 254 -14.18 31.19 -17.25
N CYS A 255 -15.13 30.75 -18.08
CA CYS A 255 -14.84 30.22 -19.42
C CYS A 255 -14.14 31.24 -20.33
N GLU A 256 -14.32 32.53 -20.06
CA GLU A 256 -13.67 33.61 -20.80
C GLU A 256 -12.24 33.90 -20.30
N LYS A 257 -11.92 33.49 -19.07
CA LYS A 257 -10.65 33.82 -18.39
C LYS A 257 -9.63 32.68 -18.46
N ILE A 258 -10.09 31.43 -18.39
CA ILE A 258 -9.22 30.26 -18.25
C ILE A 258 -9.76 29.08 -19.06
N ASN A 259 -8.88 28.39 -19.78
CA ASN A 259 -9.27 27.28 -20.65
C ASN A 259 -9.07 25.93 -19.95
N LEU A 260 -10.13 25.44 -19.31
CA LEU A 260 -10.12 24.19 -18.55
C LEU A 260 -10.63 23.00 -19.36
N LYS A 261 -9.93 21.88 -19.19
CA LYS A 261 -10.27 20.58 -19.79
C LYS A 261 -10.78 19.60 -18.73
N PRO A 262 -11.94 18.94 -18.92
CA PRO A 262 -12.46 17.96 -17.96
C PRO A 262 -11.44 16.85 -17.70
N VAL A 263 -11.16 16.58 -16.44
CA VAL A 263 -10.20 15.53 -16.06
C VAL A 263 -10.85 14.15 -16.01
N MET A 264 -12.13 14.09 -15.64
CA MET A 264 -12.89 12.84 -15.52
C MET A 264 -13.92 12.72 -16.64
N THR A 265 -13.96 11.56 -17.29
CA THR A 265 -15.05 11.14 -18.19
C THR A 265 -15.67 9.85 -17.66
N PHE A 266 -16.97 9.88 -17.35
CA PHE A 266 -17.72 8.69 -16.93
C PHE A 266 -18.41 8.06 -18.14
N LYS A 267 -18.14 6.78 -18.39
CA LYS A 267 -18.61 6.04 -19.56
C LYS A 267 -19.36 4.77 -19.20
N SER A 268 -20.21 4.33 -20.13
CA SER A 268 -20.95 3.07 -20.06
C SER A 268 -21.19 2.53 -21.46
N ARG A 269 -22.12 1.59 -21.60
CA ARG A 269 -22.50 0.96 -22.85
C ARG A 269 -24.01 0.84 -22.99
N VAL A 270 -24.49 0.79 -24.22
CA VAL A 270 -25.89 0.44 -24.48
C VAL A 270 -26.13 -1.02 -24.08
N SER A 271 -27.07 -1.25 -23.16
CA SER A 271 -27.45 -2.59 -22.69
C SER A 271 -28.65 -3.17 -23.43
N SER A 272 -29.51 -2.31 -23.97
CA SER A 272 -30.71 -2.69 -24.71
C SER A 272 -31.17 -1.53 -25.57
N VAL A 273 -31.69 -1.84 -26.76
CA VAL A 273 -32.36 -0.89 -27.65
C VAL A 273 -33.82 -1.31 -27.79
N LYS A 274 -34.74 -0.35 -27.66
CA LYS A 274 -36.18 -0.59 -27.62
C LYS A 274 -36.91 0.51 -28.39
N ARG A 275 -38.20 0.29 -28.64
CA ARG A 275 -39.13 1.28 -29.19
C ARG A 275 -40.32 1.41 -28.26
N VAL A 276 -40.78 2.64 -28.05
CA VAL A 276 -42.03 2.95 -27.33
C VAL A 276 -42.98 3.61 -28.32
N ILE A 277 -44.23 3.13 -28.40
CA ILE A 277 -45.23 3.72 -29.31
C ILE A 277 -45.98 4.88 -28.62
N LYS A 278 -46.64 5.72 -29.41
CA LYS A 278 -47.41 6.86 -28.91
C LYS A 278 -48.40 6.43 -27.80
N GLY A 279 -48.34 7.10 -26.65
CA GLY A 279 -49.22 6.87 -25.49
C GLY A 279 -48.71 5.84 -24.47
N GLU A 280 -47.70 5.04 -24.81
CA GLU A 280 -46.98 4.21 -23.85
C GLU A 280 -46.02 5.05 -23.00
N SER A 281 -45.53 4.48 -21.89
CA SER A 281 -44.69 5.18 -20.92
C SER A 281 -43.37 4.48 -20.65
N VAL A 282 -42.35 5.26 -20.28
CA VAL A 282 -41.02 4.76 -19.90
C VAL A 282 -40.69 5.14 -18.46
N GLY A 283 -40.19 4.17 -17.68
CA GLY A 283 -39.70 4.37 -16.32
C GLY A 283 -40.79 4.50 -15.23
N TYR A 284 -40.34 4.72 -14.00
CA TYR A 284 -41.23 4.79 -12.82
C TYR A 284 -42.24 5.94 -12.90
N ASN A 285 -43.40 5.70 -12.27
CA ASN A 285 -44.54 6.63 -12.16
C ASN A 285 -45.05 7.16 -13.52
N ARG A 286 -44.65 6.55 -14.64
CA ARG A 286 -45.05 6.96 -15.99
C ARG A 286 -44.81 8.44 -16.26
N THR A 287 -43.71 8.99 -15.73
CA THR A 287 -43.39 10.43 -15.87
C THR A 287 -43.08 10.83 -17.31
N TYR A 288 -42.66 9.88 -18.14
CA TYR A 288 -42.56 10.05 -19.58
C TYR A 288 -43.67 9.25 -20.26
N ILE A 289 -44.47 9.93 -21.07
CA ILE A 289 -45.47 9.35 -21.97
C ILE A 289 -45.05 9.73 -23.39
N ALA A 290 -44.82 8.74 -24.23
CA ALA A 290 -44.26 8.95 -25.56
C ALA A 290 -45.25 9.75 -26.44
N PRO A 291 -44.87 10.94 -26.93
CA PRO A 291 -45.74 11.77 -27.77
C PRO A 291 -45.87 11.22 -29.19
N LYS A 292 -44.89 10.42 -29.62
CA LYS A 292 -44.78 9.73 -30.90
C LYS A 292 -44.02 8.43 -30.68
N GLU A 293 -43.97 7.60 -31.72
CA GLU A 293 -43.07 6.47 -31.70
C GLU A 293 -41.62 6.95 -31.54
N THR A 294 -40.92 6.42 -30.54
CA THR A 294 -39.60 6.89 -30.12
C THR A 294 -38.68 5.68 -29.88
N PRO A 295 -37.59 5.51 -30.63
CA PRO A 295 -36.53 4.57 -30.26
C PRO A 295 -35.79 5.08 -29.01
N TYR A 296 -35.43 4.17 -28.11
CA TYR A 296 -34.70 4.52 -26.90
C TYR A 296 -33.71 3.42 -26.51
N ALA A 297 -32.62 3.81 -25.86
CA ALA A 297 -31.61 2.90 -25.33
C ALA A 297 -31.69 2.84 -23.80
N ILE A 298 -31.34 1.68 -23.23
CA ILE A 298 -31.14 1.49 -21.80
C ILE A 298 -29.64 1.48 -21.51
N ILE A 299 -29.20 2.38 -20.65
CA ILE A 299 -27.83 2.50 -20.17
C ILE A 299 -27.78 1.91 -18.76
N PRO A 300 -26.87 0.98 -18.44
CA PRO A 300 -26.78 0.32 -17.14
C PRO A 300 -26.03 1.20 -16.13
N VAL A 301 -26.49 2.45 -16.00
CA VAL A 301 -26.04 3.46 -15.04
C VAL A 301 -27.26 4.14 -14.43
N GLY A 302 -27.30 4.24 -13.11
CA GLY A 302 -28.35 4.95 -12.38
C GLY A 302 -27.80 5.77 -11.21
N TYR A 303 -28.69 6.17 -10.31
CA TYR A 303 -28.31 7.02 -9.17
C TYR A 303 -27.38 6.32 -8.17
N ALA A 304 -27.34 4.98 -8.12
CA ALA A 304 -26.37 4.27 -7.28
C ALA A 304 -24.95 4.25 -7.86
N ASP A 305 -24.80 4.61 -9.15
CA ASP A 305 -23.51 4.74 -9.84
C ASP A 305 -22.99 6.19 -9.82
N GLY A 306 -23.85 7.15 -9.47
CA GLY A 306 -23.56 8.58 -9.35
C GLY A 306 -24.33 9.48 -10.31
N TYR A 307 -25.16 8.94 -11.21
CA TYR A 307 -25.95 9.78 -12.12
C TYR A 307 -27.23 10.25 -11.44
N ASP A 308 -27.25 11.52 -11.04
CA ASP A 308 -28.23 12.10 -10.09
C ASP A 308 -29.69 11.84 -10.49
N TYR A 309 -30.50 11.43 -9.52
CA TYR A 309 -31.93 11.20 -9.73
C TYR A 309 -32.67 12.43 -10.27
N LEU A 310 -32.25 13.64 -9.91
CA LEU A 310 -32.82 14.91 -10.34
C LEU A 310 -32.61 15.21 -11.84
N LEU A 311 -31.76 14.44 -12.51
CA LEU A 311 -31.60 14.47 -13.97
C LEU A 311 -32.72 13.70 -14.70
N SER A 312 -33.68 13.10 -14.00
CA SER A 312 -34.86 12.48 -14.59
C SER A 312 -35.62 13.46 -15.50
N ASN A 313 -35.78 13.11 -16.79
CA ASN A 313 -36.36 13.96 -17.85
C ASN A 313 -35.63 15.29 -18.12
N LYS A 314 -34.39 15.46 -17.65
CA LYS A 314 -33.62 16.71 -17.81
C LYS A 314 -32.18 16.50 -18.24
N GLY A 315 -31.57 15.39 -17.84
CA GLY A 315 -30.19 15.06 -18.17
C GLY A 315 -30.04 14.59 -19.61
N THR A 316 -28.79 14.48 -20.02
CA THR A 316 -28.39 14.14 -21.38
C THR A 316 -27.14 13.27 -21.32
N LEU A 317 -27.05 12.26 -22.19
CA LEU A 317 -25.87 11.42 -22.39
C LEU A 317 -25.43 11.53 -23.86
N LEU A 318 -24.21 11.13 -24.22
CA LEU A 318 -23.80 11.04 -25.63
C LEU A 318 -23.71 9.58 -26.09
N ILE A 319 -24.22 9.35 -27.30
CA ILE A 319 -24.02 8.11 -28.06
C ILE A 319 -23.61 8.54 -29.47
N HIS A 320 -22.49 8.00 -29.98
CA HIS A 320 -21.89 8.43 -31.25
C HIS A 320 -21.71 9.96 -31.34
N GLU A 321 -21.24 10.58 -30.25
CA GLU A 321 -21.05 12.04 -30.14
C GLU A 321 -22.36 12.87 -30.26
N VAL A 322 -23.53 12.23 -30.24
CA VAL A 322 -24.83 12.90 -30.33
C VAL A 322 -25.53 12.95 -28.96
N PRO A 323 -26.01 14.12 -28.53
CA PRO A 323 -26.85 14.28 -27.33
C PRO A 323 -28.14 13.46 -27.38
N CYS A 324 -28.30 12.59 -26.38
CA CYS A 324 -29.45 11.72 -26.19
C CYS A 324 -30.13 12.07 -24.85
N PRO A 325 -31.30 12.73 -24.86
CA PRO A 325 -31.95 13.18 -23.64
C PRO A 325 -32.52 12.01 -22.83
N VAL A 326 -32.46 12.12 -21.50
CA VAL A 326 -33.04 11.15 -20.58
C VAL A 326 -34.57 11.18 -20.67
N ILE A 327 -35.18 10.01 -20.83
CA ILE A 327 -36.64 9.86 -20.84
C ILE A 327 -37.11 8.99 -19.66
N GLY A 328 -38.01 9.55 -18.86
CA GLY A 328 -38.53 8.93 -17.65
C GLY A 328 -37.62 9.14 -16.43
N LYS A 329 -37.99 8.47 -15.34
CA LYS A 329 -37.22 8.50 -14.09
C LYS A 329 -35.98 7.63 -14.18
N ILE A 330 -34.85 8.19 -13.75
CA ILE A 330 -33.61 7.44 -13.53
C ILE A 330 -33.85 6.42 -12.41
N SER A 331 -33.48 5.17 -12.67
CA SER A 331 -33.60 4.06 -11.72
C SER A 331 -32.30 3.88 -10.94
N MET A 332 -32.26 2.93 -9.99
CA MET A 332 -31.06 2.70 -9.18
C MET A 332 -29.83 2.37 -10.03
N ASP A 333 -30.01 1.54 -11.06
CA ASP A 333 -28.91 0.96 -11.84
C ASP A 333 -29.05 1.20 -13.36
N MET A 334 -30.07 1.93 -13.81
CA MET A 334 -30.39 2.09 -15.22
C MET A 334 -31.02 3.45 -15.55
N THR A 335 -30.73 3.92 -16.76
CA THR A 335 -31.26 5.16 -17.36
C THR A 335 -31.75 4.86 -18.77
N ALA A 336 -32.91 5.41 -19.15
CA ALA A 336 -33.42 5.34 -20.52
C ALA A 336 -33.15 6.67 -21.23
N VAL A 337 -32.63 6.61 -22.47
CA VAL A 337 -32.31 7.79 -23.29
C VAL A 337 -32.96 7.69 -24.66
N ASP A 338 -33.53 8.79 -25.14
CA ASP A 338 -34.05 8.90 -26.51
C ASP A 338 -32.88 8.94 -27.49
N ILE A 339 -32.89 8.03 -28.46
CA ILE A 339 -31.83 7.88 -29.48
C ILE A 339 -32.31 8.30 -30.88
N SER A 340 -33.46 8.97 -30.98
CA SER A 340 -34.07 9.39 -32.26
C SER A 340 -33.16 10.26 -33.12
N SER A 341 -32.24 11.00 -32.49
CA SER A 341 -31.34 11.95 -33.15
C SER A 341 -30.01 11.32 -33.59
N VAL A 342 -29.71 10.09 -33.16
CA VAL A 342 -28.43 9.44 -33.46
C VAL A 342 -28.43 8.95 -34.91
N PRO A 343 -27.46 9.36 -35.74
CA PRO A 343 -27.35 8.88 -37.11
C PRO A 343 -26.91 7.40 -37.13
N GLY A 344 -27.55 6.60 -37.98
CA GLY A 344 -27.27 5.17 -38.09
C GLY A 344 -28.02 4.32 -37.07
N GLU A 345 -27.62 3.05 -36.94
CA GLU A 345 -28.22 2.12 -35.99
C GLU A 345 -27.39 2.10 -34.70
N VAL A 346 -28.04 2.38 -33.57
CA VAL A 346 -27.45 2.17 -32.23
C VAL A 346 -27.57 0.69 -31.87
N GLN A 347 -26.47 0.09 -31.43
CA GLN A 347 -26.37 -1.33 -31.10
C GLN A 347 -26.04 -1.56 -29.63
N VAL A 348 -26.40 -2.75 -29.13
CA VAL A 348 -25.98 -3.19 -27.80
C VAL A 348 -24.45 -3.29 -27.77
N GLY A 349 -23.84 -2.64 -26.78
CA GLY A 349 -22.39 -2.56 -26.64
C GLY A 349 -21.78 -1.21 -27.04
N ASP A 350 -22.52 -0.37 -27.78
CA ASP A 350 -22.03 0.96 -28.17
C ASP A 350 -21.63 1.79 -26.96
N GLU A 351 -20.51 2.51 -27.06
CA GLU A 351 -19.99 3.35 -26.00
C GLU A 351 -20.90 4.56 -25.76
N VAL A 352 -21.11 4.86 -24.49
CA VAL A 352 -21.96 5.96 -24.04
C VAL A 352 -21.14 6.84 -23.10
N VAL A 353 -21.07 8.14 -23.39
CA VAL A 353 -20.54 9.12 -22.43
C VAL A 353 -21.68 9.54 -21.52
N VAL A 354 -21.53 9.26 -20.23
CA VAL A 354 -22.49 9.66 -19.20
C VAL A 354 -22.28 11.13 -18.84
N PHE A 355 -21.04 11.52 -18.53
CA PHE A 355 -20.64 12.92 -18.35
C PHE A 355 -19.11 13.08 -18.45
N GLY A 356 -18.65 14.34 -18.52
CA GLY A 356 -17.24 14.69 -18.35
C GLY A 356 -16.40 14.66 -19.63
N ASP A 357 -17.04 14.87 -20.76
CA ASP A 357 -16.42 15.10 -22.07
C ASP A 357 -16.36 16.61 -22.39
N ASP A 358 -15.60 17.01 -23.41
CA ASP A 358 -15.53 18.41 -23.85
C ASP A 358 -16.86 18.90 -24.46
N HIS A 359 -17.75 18.00 -24.87
CA HIS A 359 -19.09 18.35 -25.33
C HIS A 359 -19.94 19.01 -24.24
N LEU A 360 -20.44 20.22 -24.52
CA LEU A 360 -21.09 21.11 -23.56
C LEU A 360 -22.25 20.46 -22.79
N ASP A 361 -23.12 19.69 -23.47
CA ASP A 361 -24.32 19.07 -22.87
C ASP A 361 -24.03 18.03 -21.80
N VAL A 362 -22.82 17.45 -21.79
CA VAL A 362 -22.42 16.43 -20.83
C VAL A 362 -21.29 16.89 -19.92
N ARG A 363 -20.94 18.18 -19.95
CA ARG A 363 -20.11 18.79 -18.91
C ARG A 363 -20.86 18.75 -17.57
N VAL A 364 -20.15 18.43 -16.50
CA VAL A 364 -20.71 18.22 -15.15
C VAL A 364 -21.47 19.46 -14.69
N GLU A 365 -20.88 20.64 -14.88
CA GLU A 365 -21.47 21.93 -14.54
C GLU A 365 -22.70 22.28 -15.37
N THR A 366 -22.80 21.79 -16.61
CA THR A 366 -23.99 21.95 -17.45
C THR A 366 -25.13 21.09 -16.92
N LEU A 367 -24.85 19.81 -16.64
CA LEU A 367 -25.83 18.88 -16.07
C LEU A 367 -26.34 19.36 -14.70
N CYS A 368 -25.45 19.77 -13.81
CA CYS A 368 -25.86 20.28 -12.50
C CYS A 368 -26.76 21.52 -12.58
N ARG A 369 -26.50 22.41 -13.54
CA ARG A 369 -27.34 23.61 -13.75
C ARG A 369 -28.77 23.27 -14.15
N SER A 370 -29.02 22.14 -14.83
CA SER A 370 -30.38 21.76 -15.26
C SER A 370 -31.31 21.43 -14.07
N TYR A 371 -30.76 21.17 -12.89
CA TYR A 371 -31.53 20.87 -11.67
C TYR A 371 -31.13 21.70 -10.46
N ASN A 372 -30.35 22.77 -10.64
CA ASN A 372 -29.80 23.62 -9.57
C ASN A 372 -28.97 22.82 -8.55
N GLY A 373 -28.20 21.84 -9.02
CA GLY A 373 -27.28 21.04 -8.22
C GLY A 373 -25.85 21.58 -8.17
N SER A 374 -24.97 20.84 -7.51
CA SER A 374 -23.55 21.18 -7.35
C SER A 374 -22.64 20.23 -8.12
N PRO A 375 -21.71 20.73 -8.96
CA PRO A 375 -20.72 19.87 -9.62
C PRO A 375 -19.86 19.07 -8.64
N TYR A 376 -19.56 19.66 -7.46
CA TYR A 376 -18.84 18.96 -6.40
C TYR A 376 -19.58 17.70 -5.95
N GLU A 377 -20.90 17.80 -5.79
CA GLU A 377 -21.74 16.71 -5.32
C GLU A 377 -21.80 15.58 -6.36
N LEU A 378 -22.09 15.92 -7.62
CA LEU A 378 -22.20 14.93 -8.70
C LEU A 378 -20.90 14.12 -8.87
N LEU A 379 -19.75 14.79 -8.82
CA LEU A 379 -18.44 14.13 -8.89
C LEU A 379 -18.19 13.22 -7.68
N CYS A 380 -18.46 13.68 -6.46
CA CYS A 380 -18.22 12.92 -5.24
C CYS A 380 -19.15 11.71 -5.08
N GLN A 381 -20.32 11.73 -5.72
CA GLN A 381 -21.23 10.57 -5.76
C GLN A 381 -20.79 9.53 -6.80
N THR A 382 -19.97 9.91 -7.77
CA THR A 382 -19.63 9.06 -8.92
C THR A 382 -18.51 8.06 -8.60
N GLY A 383 -18.63 6.87 -9.17
CA GLY A 383 -17.52 5.89 -9.16
C GLY A 383 -17.48 4.99 -7.94
N ARG A 384 -18.58 4.86 -7.19
CA ARG A 384 -18.72 3.81 -6.16
C ARG A 384 -18.72 2.40 -6.75
N ARG A 385 -19.17 2.26 -8.00
CA ARG A 385 -19.32 0.99 -8.73
C ARG A 385 -18.63 0.98 -10.09
N ALA A 386 -18.04 2.11 -10.49
CA ALA A 386 -17.29 2.23 -11.73
C ALA A 386 -15.79 2.22 -11.44
N ARG A 387 -15.06 1.39 -12.18
CA ARG A 387 -13.62 1.27 -12.07
C ARG A 387 -12.95 2.50 -12.68
N ARG A 388 -11.85 2.98 -12.08
CA ARG A 388 -11.10 4.14 -12.57
C ARG A 388 -9.88 3.70 -13.38
N PHE A 389 -9.71 4.30 -14.54
CA PHE A 389 -8.59 4.10 -15.47
C PHE A 389 -7.88 5.44 -15.66
N TYR A 390 -6.58 5.47 -15.43
CA TYR A 390 -5.75 6.68 -15.49
C TYR A 390 -4.92 6.66 -16.76
N PHE A 391 -5.07 7.72 -17.56
CA PHE A 391 -4.43 7.87 -18.86
C PHE A 391 -3.40 8.99 -18.85
N ARG A 392 -2.33 8.79 -19.63
CA ARG A 392 -1.32 9.81 -19.96
C ARG A 392 -0.88 9.61 -21.41
N ASN A 393 -0.92 10.67 -22.21
CA ASN A 393 -0.71 10.68 -23.66
C ASN A 393 -1.54 9.61 -24.40
N GLY A 394 -2.74 9.31 -23.90
CA GLY A 394 -3.61 8.26 -24.44
C GLY A 394 -3.31 6.84 -23.93
N ASP A 395 -2.17 6.62 -23.27
CA ASP A 395 -1.79 5.31 -22.73
C ASP A 395 -2.37 5.08 -21.34
N LEU A 396 -2.86 3.86 -21.10
CA LEU A 396 -3.32 3.43 -19.77
C LEU A 396 -2.11 3.21 -18.85
N ILE A 397 -1.91 4.12 -17.88
CA ILE A 397 -0.80 4.04 -16.93
C ILE A 397 -1.17 3.21 -15.71
N LYS A 398 -2.43 3.32 -15.26
CA LYS A 398 -2.90 2.63 -14.06
C LYS A 398 -4.40 2.38 -14.13
N ALA A 399 -4.84 1.28 -13.55
CA ALA A 399 -6.25 1.06 -13.27
C ALA A 399 -6.42 0.81 -11.77
N ARG A 400 -7.28 1.58 -11.11
CA ARG A 400 -7.66 1.30 -9.72
C ARG A 400 -8.73 0.21 -9.70
N PRO A 401 -8.65 -0.77 -8.78
CA PRO A 401 -9.73 -1.76 -8.62
C PRO A 401 -11.03 -1.08 -8.15
N LEU A 402 -12.15 -1.81 -8.24
CA LEU A 402 -13.44 -1.44 -7.65
C LEU A 402 -13.36 -1.50 -6.12
N ALA A 403 -12.55 -0.63 -5.52
CA ALA A 403 -12.41 -0.56 -4.09
C ALA A 403 -13.59 0.22 -3.51
N ARG A 404 -14.54 -0.48 -2.85
CA ARG A 404 -15.58 0.17 -2.04
C ARG A 404 -14.99 0.92 -0.82
N ARG A 405 -13.78 0.53 -0.41
CA ARG A 405 -12.86 1.17 0.55
C ARG A 405 -11.42 0.81 0.17
N GLU A 406 -10.47 1.72 0.36
CA GLU A 406 -9.05 1.33 0.31
C GLU A 406 -8.79 0.28 1.39
N PHE A 407 -8.05 -0.78 1.05
CA PHE A 407 -7.73 -1.84 1.99
C PHE A 407 -6.76 -1.30 3.04
N ILE A 408 -7.27 -1.02 4.24
CA ILE A 408 -6.45 -0.68 5.41
C ILE A 408 -6.43 -1.90 6.32
N SER A 409 -5.28 -2.57 6.42
CA SER A 409 -5.17 -3.81 7.22
C SER A 409 -5.60 -3.66 8.68
N SER A 410 -5.48 -2.45 9.27
CA SER A 410 -5.92 -2.17 10.65
C SER A 410 -7.43 -2.16 10.85
N ASP A 411 -8.20 -2.09 9.76
CA ASP A 411 -9.65 -1.95 9.81
C ASP A 411 -10.36 -3.31 9.69
N TYR A 412 -9.59 -4.40 9.55
CA TYR A 412 -10.08 -5.77 9.44
C TYR A 412 -9.71 -6.56 10.68
N GLU A 413 -10.63 -7.42 11.13
CA GLU A 413 -10.31 -8.41 12.14
C GLU A 413 -9.22 -9.37 11.61
N PRO A 414 -8.34 -9.91 12.47
CA PRO A 414 -7.27 -10.81 12.04
C PRO A 414 -7.75 -12.00 11.18
N GLU A 415 -8.94 -12.53 11.46
CA GLU A 415 -9.57 -13.61 10.69
C GLU A 415 -10.01 -13.15 9.30
N GLU A 416 -10.48 -11.91 9.16
CA GLU A 416 -10.80 -11.32 7.86
C GLU A 416 -9.55 -11.07 7.03
N LEU A 417 -8.51 -10.49 7.64
CA LEU A 417 -7.22 -10.30 7.02
C LEU A 417 -6.62 -11.62 6.54
N SER A 418 -6.71 -12.67 7.36
CA SER A 418 -6.26 -14.01 7.02
C SER A 418 -6.98 -14.57 5.80
N ARG A 419 -8.31 -14.48 5.76
CA ARG A 419 -9.11 -14.91 4.60
C ARG A 419 -8.77 -14.13 3.33
N VAL A 420 -8.51 -12.83 3.43
CA VAL A 420 -8.09 -12.01 2.28
C VAL A 420 -6.74 -12.49 1.73
N ILE A 421 -5.76 -12.71 2.61
CA ILE A 421 -4.43 -13.18 2.21
C ILE A 421 -4.51 -14.59 1.61
N GLU A 422 -5.22 -15.52 2.26
CA GLU A 422 -5.46 -16.87 1.72
C GLU A 422 -6.11 -16.83 0.34
N SER A 423 -7.14 -16.00 0.15
CA SER A 423 -7.81 -15.84 -1.14
C SER A 423 -6.87 -15.27 -2.19
N ALA A 424 -6.04 -14.29 -1.85
CA ALA A 424 -5.07 -13.70 -2.76
C ALA A 424 -3.99 -14.71 -3.19
N ILE A 425 -3.51 -15.54 -2.25
CA ILE A 425 -2.60 -16.65 -2.57
C ILE A 425 -3.34 -17.66 -3.46
N GLY A 426 -4.60 -17.98 -3.16
CA GLY A 426 -5.45 -18.89 -3.93
C GLY A 426 -5.68 -18.47 -5.37
N GLU A 427 -5.96 -17.19 -5.62
CA GLU A 427 -6.05 -16.66 -6.98
C GLU A 427 -4.72 -16.79 -7.73
N LYS A 428 -3.60 -16.59 -7.02
CA LYS A 428 -2.26 -16.69 -7.61
C LYS A 428 -1.82 -18.14 -7.88
N THR A 429 -2.22 -19.09 -7.04
CA THR A 429 -1.87 -20.52 -7.18
C THR A 429 -2.90 -21.32 -7.99
N GLY A 430 -4.11 -20.80 -8.20
CA GLY A 430 -5.23 -21.52 -8.81
C GLY A 430 -5.82 -22.62 -7.94
N ASN A 431 -5.40 -22.75 -6.68
CA ASN A 431 -5.84 -23.81 -5.77
C ASN A 431 -5.94 -23.31 -4.33
N ARG A 432 -7.15 -23.38 -3.75
CA ARG A 432 -7.45 -22.89 -2.41
C ARG A 432 -6.82 -23.73 -1.29
N ASP A 433 -6.71 -25.03 -1.46
CA ASP A 433 -6.11 -25.91 -0.43
C ASP A 433 -4.60 -25.67 -0.33
N ILE A 434 -3.93 -25.51 -1.47
CA ILE A 434 -2.51 -25.13 -1.53
C ILE A 434 -2.31 -23.74 -0.91
N ALA A 435 -3.20 -22.79 -1.20
CA ALA A 435 -3.11 -21.45 -0.65
C ALA A 435 -3.25 -21.41 0.88
N ARG A 436 -4.20 -22.17 1.42
CA ARG A 436 -4.35 -22.34 2.86
C ARG A 436 -3.11 -22.98 3.48
N LEU A 437 -2.57 -24.04 2.87
CA LEU A 437 -1.34 -24.66 3.33
C LEU A 437 -0.16 -23.69 3.32
N ILE A 438 0.01 -22.89 2.26
CA ILE A 438 1.05 -21.85 2.18
C ILE A 438 0.84 -20.80 3.27
N PHE A 439 -0.37 -20.29 3.43
CA PHE A 439 -0.69 -19.26 4.41
C PHE A 439 -0.45 -19.76 5.85
N ASP A 440 -0.98 -20.93 6.19
CA ASP A 440 -0.78 -21.57 7.49
C ASP A 440 0.70 -21.84 7.73
N THR A 441 1.45 -22.34 6.75
CA THR A 441 2.89 -22.58 6.89
C THR A 441 3.66 -21.29 7.10
N VAL A 442 3.31 -20.21 6.37
CA VAL A 442 3.94 -18.89 6.49
C VAL A 442 3.62 -18.27 7.85
N LEU A 443 2.36 -18.26 8.29
CA LEU A 443 1.97 -17.72 9.58
C LEU A 443 2.52 -18.54 10.75
N GLN A 444 2.46 -19.87 10.68
CA GLN A 444 3.03 -20.74 11.72
C GLN A 444 4.54 -20.53 11.84
N ARG A 445 5.22 -20.23 10.73
CA ARG A 445 6.65 -19.96 10.71
C ARG A 445 7.02 -18.54 11.15
N LEU A 446 6.17 -17.56 10.88
CA LEU A 446 6.46 -16.14 11.16
C LEU A 446 5.92 -15.66 12.50
N PHE A 447 4.79 -16.21 12.99
CA PHE A 447 4.00 -15.61 14.08
C PHE A 447 3.56 -16.59 15.18
N ARG A 448 4.02 -17.85 15.18
CA ARG A 448 3.88 -18.66 16.40
C ARG A 448 4.96 -18.26 17.42
N GLU A 449 4.44 -17.59 18.45
CA GLU A 449 5.00 -17.15 19.74
C GLU A 449 5.63 -15.74 19.79
N GLU A 450 4.73 -14.74 19.95
CA GLU A 450 4.98 -13.32 20.25
C GLU A 450 5.86 -12.57 19.23
N PHE A 451 5.54 -11.29 18.98
CA PHE A 451 6.34 -10.42 18.09
C PHE A 451 7.79 -10.28 18.63
N ARG A 452 8.67 -11.19 18.23
CA ARG A 452 10.12 -11.09 18.42
C ARG A 452 10.76 -10.62 17.10
N PRO A 453 11.80 -9.77 17.15
CA PRO A 453 12.53 -9.40 15.93
C PRO A 453 13.06 -10.67 15.25
N LEU A 454 12.86 -10.80 13.93
CA LEU A 454 13.35 -11.93 13.14
C LEU A 454 14.89 -11.98 13.15
N PHE A 455 15.47 -12.69 14.11
CA PHE A 455 16.90 -12.95 14.19
C PHE A 455 17.28 -14.04 13.19
N HIS A 456 17.71 -13.62 12.01
CA HIS A 456 18.22 -14.53 10.98
C HIS A 456 19.74 -14.68 11.08
N ARG A 457 20.22 -15.83 10.62
CA ARG A 457 21.64 -16.13 10.45
C ARG A 457 22.13 -15.57 9.11
N HIS A 458 23.35 -15.07 9.06
CA HIS A 458 24.02 -14.71 7.81
C HIS A 458 25.51 -15.04 7.90
N ARG A 459 26.21 -15.08 6.75
CA ARG A 459 27.59 -15.60 6.67
C ARG A 459 27.70 -16.98 7.33
N PHE A 460 26.80 -17.88 6.92
CA PHE A 460 26.70 -19.22 7.48
C PHE A 460 27.68 -20.18 6.77
N TYR A 461 28.52 -20.83 7.55
CA TYR A 461 29.49 -21.82 7.11
C TYR A 461 29.30 -23.10 7.91
N HIS A 462 29.16 -24.24 7.22
CA HIS A 462 29.12 -25.55 7.85
C HIS A 462 30.07 -26.49 7.10
N ARG A 463 31.24 -26.72 7.69
CA ARG A 463 32.28 -27.58 7.12
C ARG A 463 32.36 -28.89 7.90
N LEU A 464 32.42 -30.00 7.18
CA LEU A 464 32.54 -31.34 7.73
C LEU A 464 33.82 -31.98 7.18
N ARG A 465 34.63 -32.59 8.04
CA ARG A 465 35.83 -33.33 7.62
C ARG A 465 35.76 -34.76 8.13
N PHE A 466 35.77 -35.70 7.21
CA PHE A 466 35.89 -37.12 7.50
C PHE A 466 37.35 -37.46 7.80
N SER A 467 37.54 -38.32 8.79
CA SER A 467 38.82 -38.90 9.15
C SER A 467 38.63 -40.32 9.70
N LYS A 468 39.72 -41.06 9.84
CA LYS A 468 39.69 -42.33 10.58
C LYS A 468 39.60 -42.02 12.07
N PRO A 469 38.73 -42.70 12.84
CA PRO A 469 38.66 -42.54 14.29
C PRO A 469 40.03 -42.65 14.96
N GLU A 470 40.33 -41.70 15.85
CA GLU A 470 41.52 -41.77 16.71
C GLU A 470 41.44 -42.99 17.65
N GLU A 471 40.23 -43.38 18.05
CA GLU A 471 39.98 -44.58 18.84
C GLU A 471 39.99 -45.84 17.96
N LYS A 472 41.01 -46.70 18.15
CA LYS A 472 41.22 -47.90 17.32
C LYS A 472 40.06 -48.90 17.37
N SER A 473 39.32 -48.96 18.48
CA SER A 473 38.13 -49.81 18.65
C SER A 473 37.01 -49.43 17.69
N LEU A 474 36.86 -48.14 17.35
CA LEU A 474 35.79 -47.61 16.50
C LEU A 474 36.18 -47.54 15.02
N ALA A 475 37.48 -47.59 14.70
CA ALA A 475 38.00 -47.42 13.34
C ALA A 475 37.49 -48.48 12.34
N GLY A 476 37.05 -49.65 12.81
CA GLY A 476 36.44 -50.70 11.99
C GLY A 476 35.08 -50.29 11.43
N GLU A 477 34.22 -49.72 12.26
CA GLU A 477 32.78 -49.56 11.98
C GLU A 477 32.35 -48.10 11.75
N TYR A 478 33.14 -47.12 12.21
CA TYR A 478 32.78 -45.70 12.15
C TYR A 478 33.80 -44.86 11.38
N PHE A 479 33.33 -43.73 10.84
CA PHE A 479 34.13 -42.56 10.49
C PHE A 479 34.14 -41.58 11.66
N GLN A 480 35.23 -40.82 11.80
CA GLN A 480 35.23 -39.63 12.65
C GLN A 480 34.91 -38.41 11.79
N ILE A 481 34.01 -37.57 12.28
CA ILE A 481 33.62 -36.32 11.62
C ILE A 481 33.94 -35.16 12.54
N ASP A 482 34.84 -34.30 12.08
CA ASP A 482 35.10 -33.00 12.69
C ASP A 482 34.27 -31.94 11.96
N THR A 483 33.48 -31.17 12.69
CA THR A 483 32.60 -30.13 12.16
C THR A 483 33.07 -28.75 12.61
N GLU A 484 33.03 -27.78 11.71
CA GLU A 484 33.17 -26.35 11.96
C GLU A 484 31.89 -25.63 11.48
N LEU A 485 31.13 -25.09 12.43
CA LEU A 485 29.92 -24.31 12.17
C LEU A 485 30.16 -22.85 12.59
N SER A 486 29.95 -21.90 11.68
CA SER A 486 30.00 -20.48 12.01
C SER A 486 28.89 -19.69 11.33
N PHE A 487 28.32 -18.73 12.05
CA PHE A 487 27.32 -17.82 11.51
C PHE A 487 27.25 -16.54 12.34
N ARG A 488 26.63 -15.49 11.79
CA ARG A 488 26.30 -14.27 12.54
C ARG A 488 24.81 -14.18 12.79
N LYS A 489 24.43 -13.82 14.01
CA LYS A 489 23.05 -13.64 14.49
C LYS A 489 23.07 -12.70 15.70
N GLN A 490 21.95 -12.05 16.00
CA GLN A 490 21.79 -11.34 17.27
C GLN A 490 21.72 -12.33 18.44
N LEU A 491 22.56 -12.14 19.45
CA LEU A 491 22.53 -12.96 20.65
C LEU A 491 21.26 -12.69 21.47
N GLU A 492 20.49 -13.74 21.76
CA GLU A 492 19.19 -13.61 22.45
C GLU A 492 19.29 -13.78 23.96
N ARG A 493 20.20 -14.65 24.41
CA ARG A 493 20.40 -15.03 25.81
C ARG A 493 21.87 -14.98 26.16
N ASP A 494 22.18 -14.87 27.45
CA ASP A 494 23.54 -14.93 27.97
C ASP A 494 24.07 -16.37 28.10
N TYR A 495 23.39 -17.32 27.46
CA TYR A 495 23.78 -18.71 27.25
C TYR A 495 23.16 -19.25 25.95
N PHE A 496 23.64 -20.38 25.46
CA PHE A 496 22.93 -21.19 24.46
C PHE A 496 23.29 -22.66 24.61
N VAL A 497 22.54 -23.54 23.96
CA VAL A 497 22.66 -24.98 24.06
C VAL A 497 23.11 -25.56 22.72
N ILE A 498 23.96 -26.57 22.78
CA ILE A 498 24.25 -27.49 21.69
C ILE A 498 23.64 -28.84 22.09
N ALA A 499 22.76 -29.37 21.24
CA ALA A 499 22.03 -30.60 21.52
C ALA A 499 22.45 -31.74 20.60
N CYS A 500 22.68 -32.92 21.17
CA CYS A 500 22.92 -34.16 20.46
C CYS A 500 21.85 -35.18 20.87
N ALA A 501 21.06 -35.65 19.92
CA ALA A 501 19.97 -36.60 20.16
C ALA A 501 20.29 -37.96 19.55
N GLY A 502 19.85 -39.05 20.19
CA GLY A 502 20.10 -40.41 19.71
C GLY A 502 19.07 -40.93 18.72
N ASN A 503 17.98 -40.19 18.47
CA ASN A 503 16.95 -40.54 17.49
C ASN A 503 16.19 -39.28 17.01
N GLU A 504 15.51 -39.41 15.88
CA GLU A 504 14.77 -38.31 15.23
C GLU A 504 13.68 -37.71 16.13
N ARG A 505 12.93 -38.56 16.85
CA ARG A 505 11.83 -38.12 17.73
C ARG A 505 12.33 -37.20 18.85
N GLU A 506 13.49 -37.48 19.41
CA GLU A 506 14.13 -36.62 20.39
C GLU A 506 14.73 -35.36 19.77
N LEU A 507 15.37 -35.49 18.60
CA LEU A 507 15.88 -34.34 17.86
C LEU A 507 14.78 -33.31 17.55
N GLU A 508 13.59 -33.78 17.17
CA GLU A 508 12.40 -32.95 16.93
C GLU A 508 12.02 -32.06 18.11
N THR A 509 12.27 -32.51 19.35
CA THR A 509 11.99 -31.70 20.55
C THR A 509 12.89 -30.48 20.63
N TYR A 510 14.14 -30.58 20.13
CA TYR A 510 15.10 -29.48 20.10
C TYR A 510 14.82 -28.47 19.00
N PHE A 511 14.11 -28.84 17.93
CA PHE A 511 13.68 -27.88 16.91
C PHE A 511 12.70 -26.84 17.47
N ARG A 512 12.05 -27.11 18.61
CA ARG A 512 11.12 -26.18 19.29
C ARG A 512 11.80 -25.26 20.31
N ARG A 513 13.10 -25.44 20.56
CA ARG A 513 13.85 -24.71 21.59
C ARG A 513 14.64 -23.56 20.99
N ASP A 514 14.35 -22.34 21.44
CA ASP A 514 15.00 -21.09 20.99
C ASP A 514 16.40 -20.89 21.57
N ASP A 515 16.72 -21.57 22.67
CA ASP A 515 18.02 -21.55 23.33
C ASP A 515 19.04 -22.50 22.68
N VAL A 516 18.64 -23.33 21.72
CA VAL A 516 19.51 -24.33 21.06
C VAL A 516 20.03 -23.79 19.73
N GLU A 517 21.35 -23.62 19.60
CA GLU A 517 21.97 -23.06 18.40
C GLU A 517 22.48 -24.13 17.43
N TYR A 518 22.90 -25.30 17.93
CA TYR A 518 23.36 -26.42 17.10
C TYR A 518 22.71 -27.74 17.55
N ARG A 519 22.38 -28.58 16.57
CA ARG A 519 21.62 -29.82 16.75
C ARG A 519 22.30 -30.91 15.94
N TRP A 520 22.53 -32.06 16.56
CA TRP A 520 23.11 -33.23 15.91
C TRP A 520 22.28 -34.47 16.17
N LEU A 521 22.07 -35.28 15.14
CA LEU A 521 21.52 -36.63 15.27
C LEU A 521 22.68 -37.61 15.33
N LEU A 522 22.88 -38.23 16.47
CA LEU A 522 23.85 -39.30 16.62
C LEU A 522 23.32 -40.58 16.00
N ASP A 523 24.23 -41.43 15.53
CA ASP A 523 23.87 -42.76 15.08
C ASP A 523 23.24 -43.58 16.23
N GLY A 524 22.14 -44.29 15.93
CA GLY A 524 21.35 -45.00 16.94
C GLY A 524 22.09 -46.16 17.62
N SER A 525 23.23 -46.63 17.07
CA SER A 525 24.10 -47.61 17.75
C SER A 525 24.93 -47.00 18.88
N LEU A 526 25.09 -45.67 18.91
CA LEU A 526 25.86 -44.94 19.90
C LEU A 526 24.93 -44.27 20.92
N ARG A 527 25.38 -44.21 22.17
CA ARG A 527 24.69 -43.43 23.21
C ARG A 527 25.23 -42.01 23.22
N PRO A 528 24.38 -40.96 23.15
CA PRO A 528 24.84 -39.58 23.26
C PRO A 528 25.48 -39.29 24.60
N ASP A 529 26.81 -39.11 24.56
CA ASP A 529 27.65 -38.79 25.70
C ASP A 529 28.88 -37.98 25.28
N ASP A 530 29.65 -37.50 26.25
CA ASP A 530 30.81 -36.63 26.01
C ASP A 530 31.94 -37.32 25.20
N ARG A 531 31.87 -38.65 24.99
CA ARG A 531 32.83 -39.42 24.19
C ARG A 531 32.39 -39.55 22.73
N SER A 532 31.09 -39.71 22.49
CA SER A 532 30.49 -39.90 21.18
C SER A 532 30.19 -38.57 20.46
N PHE A 533 30.02 -37.49 21.22
CA PHE A 533 29.87 -36.14 20.70
C PHE A 533 30.58 -35.12 21.61
N THR A 534 31.66 -34.54 21.11
CA THR A 534 32.52 -33.63 21.89
C THR A 534 32.57 -32.25 21.23
N ILE A 535 32.45 -31.17 22.02
CA ILE A 535 32.78 -29.81 21.56
C ILE A 535 34.30 -29.64 21.62
N THR A 536 34.94 -29.42 20.48
CA THR A 536 36.40 -29.14 20.42
C THR A 536 36.71 -27.66 20.66
N SER A 537 35.79 -26.77 20.27
CA SER A 537 35.86 -25.34 20.59
C SER A 537 34.48 -24.71 20.42
N VAL A 538 34.11 -23.76 21.29
CA VAL A 538 32.89 -22.97 21.16
C VAL A 538 33.18 -21.51 21.50
N ARG A 539 32.86 -20.61 20.57
CA ARG A 539 33.13 -19.18 20.70
C ARG A 539 31.96 -18.31 20.30
N VAL A 540 31.86 -17.15 20.96
CA VAL A 540 31.02 -16.03 20.54
C VAL A 540 31.92 -14.79 20.37
N ASN A 541 32.00 -14.28 19.14
CA ASN A 541 33.02 -13.33 18.70
C ASN A 541 34.44 -13.85 18.97
N ASP A 542 35.08 -13.33 20.02
CA ASP A 542 36.44 -13.69 20.47
C ASP A 542 36.41 -14.25 21.91
N LEU A 543 35.22 -14.54 22.45
CA LEU A 543 35.04 -15.15 23.77
C LEU A 543 35.04 -16.67 23.63
N ASP A 544 35.93 -17.35 24.35
CA ASP A 544 35.93 -18.80 24.51
C ASP A 544 34.94 -19.21 25.61
N LEU A 545 33.89 -19.94 25.21
CA LEU A 545 32.83 -20.35 26.12
C LEU A 545 33.20 -21.64 26.85
N LYS A 546 32.74 -21.77 28.09
CA LYS A 546 32.70 -23.04 28.80
C LYS A 546 31.35 -23.69 28.57
N TYR A 547 31.28 -25.01 28.69
CA TYR A 547 30.02 -25.73 28.61
C TYR A 547 29.85 -26.72 29.76
N GLU A 548 28.61 -26.95 30.14
CA GLU A 548 28.20 -27.99 31.10
C GLU A 548 27.33 -29.03 30.40
N SER A 549 27.67 -30.31 30.58
CA SER A 549 26.96 -31.44 29.98
C SER A 549 25.81 -31.91 30.88
N ARG A 550 24.63 -32.07 30.30
CA ARG A 550 23.45 -32.66 30.95
C ARG A 550 22.87 -33.76 30.09
N HIS A 551 22.66 -34.93 30.71
CA HIS A 551 22.04 -36.06 30.05
C HIS A 551 20.55 -36.16 30.42
N SER A 552 19.70 -36.41 29.43
CA SER A 552 18.28 -36.68 29.64
C SER A 552 17.79 -37.69 28.60
N GLY A 553 17.43 -38.89 29.03
CA GLY A 553 17.03 -39.96 28.09
C GLY A 553 18.17 -40.33 27.14
N SER A 554 17.92 -40.34 25.83
CA SER A 554 18.96 -40.47 24.79
C SER A 554 19.37 -39.11 24.21
N CYS A 555 19.39 -38.06 25.03
CA CYS A 555 19.88 -36.73 24.65
C CYS A 555 21.06 -36.27 25.51
N LEU A 556 21.99 -35.56 24.88
CA LEU A 556 23.08 -34.82 25.49
C LEU A 556 22.90 -33.32 25.19
N GLU A 557 22.74 -32.52 26.24
CA GLU A 557 22.67 -31.06 26.16
C GLU A 557 23.96 -30.44 26.70
N LEU A 558 24.57 -29.56 25.92
CA LEU A 558 25.81 -28.86 26.26
C LEU A 558 25.50 -27.38 26.38
N THR A 559 25.28 -26.91 27.61
CA THR A 559 24.91 -25.51 27.89
C THR A 559 26.17 -24.65 27.90
N CYS A 560 26.33 -23.81 26.87
CA CYS A 560 27.48 -22.94 26.67
C CYS A 560 27.27 -21.58 27.34
N THR A 561 28.22 -21.18 28.19
CA THR A 561 28.16 -19.93 28.97
C THR A 561 29.51 -19.20 28.98
N HIS A 562 29.47 -17.89 29.18
CA HIS A 562 30.66 -17.08 29.47
C HIS A 562 30.27 -15.87 30.33
N LYS A 563 31.14 -15.48 31.28
CA LYS A 563 30.89 -14.40 32.24
C LYS A 563 30.50 -13.06 31.59
N ASP A 564 31.01 -12.80 30.39
CA ASP A 564 30.78 -11.55 29.64
C ASP A 564 29.69 -11.66 28.57
N LEU A 565 29.04 -12.82 28.42
CA LEU A 565 28.06 -13.06 27.35
C LEU A 565 26.82 -12.17 27.49
N HIS A 566 26.42 -11.88 28.73
CA HIS A 566 25.34 -10.92 29.05
C HIS A 566 25.55 -9.52 28.45
N LYS A 567 26.81 -9.08 28.26
CA LYS A 567 27.13 -7.75 27.67
C LYS A 567 26.87 -7.69 26.16
N LEU A 568 26.69 -8.85 25.53
CA LEU A 568 26.47 -9.01 24.10
C LEU A 568 25.02 -9.34 23.75
N VAL A 569 24.15 -9.60 24.73
CA VAL A 569 22.72 -9.86 24.50
C VAL A 569 22.11 -8.64 23.79
N GLY A 570 21.34 -8.91 22.74
CA GLY A 570 20.76 -7.89 21.87
C GLY A 570 21.70 -7.38 20.76
N LYS A 571 22.97 -7.81 20.71
CA LYS A 571 23.93 -7.39 19.68
C LYS A 571 24.16 -8.49 18.65
N GLN A 572 24.51 -8.09 17.43
CA GLN A 572 24.99 -9.01 16.39
C GLN A 572 26.35 -9.59 16.78
N VAL A 573 26.44 -10.91 16.86
CA VAL A 573 27.66 -11.64 17.22
C VAL A 573 27.94 -12.76 16.23
N ARG A 574 29.20 -13.21 16.15
CA ARG A 574 29.62 -14.38 15.41
C ARG A 574 29.66 -15.60 16.33
N PHE A 575 28.91 -16.63 16.00
CA PHE A 575 29.02 -17.95 16.62
C PHE A 575 30.08 -18.77 15.88
N THR A 576 30.85 -19.56 16.63
CA THR A 576 31.76 -20.58 16.09
C THR A 576 31.65 -21.80 16.97
N ILE A 577 31.16 -22.91 16.42
CA ILE A 577 30.89 -24.16 17.12
C ILE A 577 31.64 -25.27 16.38
N ASN A 578 32.62 -25.85 17.04
CA ASN A 578 33.41 -26.94 16.50
C ASN A 578 33.16 -28.20 17.31
N THR A 579 32.83 -29.29 16.63
CA THR A 579 32.47 -30.55 17.26
C THR A 579 33.16 -31.73 16.62
N ARG A 580 33.30 -32.82 17.36
CA ARG A 580 33.79 -34.10 16.90
C ARG A 580 32.79 -35.19 17.26
N THR A 581 32.52 -36.08 16.32
CA THR A 581 31.59 -37.19 16.52
C THR A 581 31.92 -38.37 15.61
N TYR A 582 31.19 -39.47 15.77
CA TYR A 582 31.36 -40.69 15.00
C TYR A 582 30.13 -40.96 14.14
N TYR A 583 30.36 -41.50 12.95
CA TYR A 583 29.32 -41.79 11.97
C TYR A 583 29.47 -43.19 11.42
N LEU A 584 28.41 -43.98 11.44
CA LEU A 584 28.49 -45.40 11.08
C LEU A 584 28.72 -45.58 9.58
N LYS A 585 29.67 -46.45 9.21
CA LYS A 585 30.02 -46.70 7.79
C LYS A 585 28.87 -47.30 6.99
N SER A 586 28.02 -48.11 7.62
CA SER A 586 26.87 -48.75 6.98
C SER A 586 25.66 -47.83 6.79
N SER A 587 25.70 -46.59 7.28
CA SER A 587 24.58 -45.65 7.12
C SER A 587 24.49 -45.08 5.70
N HIS A 588 25.59 -45.11 4.92
CA HIS A 588 25.67 -44.71 3.50
C HIS A 588 25.20 -43.28 3.13
N GLN A 589 24.68 -42.52 4.09
CA GLN A 589 24.21 -41.15 3.90
C GLN A 589 24.51 -40.32 5.15
N LEU A 590 24.82 -39.04 4.99
CA LEU A 590 24.96 -38.03 6.04
C LEU A 590 24.14 -36.79 5.67
N THR A 591 23.25 -36.36 6.56
CA THR A 591 22.36 -35.22 6.30
C THR A 591 22.75 -34.02 7.14
N VAL A 592 22.85 -32.86 6.49
CA VAL A 592 23.10 -31.57 7.14
C VAL A 592 21.88 -30.69 6.96
N PHE A 593 21.33 -30.17 8.07
CA PHE A 593 20.18 -29.26 8.06
C PHE A 593 20.57 -27.83 8.42
N VAL A 594 19.99 -26.89 7.69
CA VAL A 594 19.88 -25.49 8.10
C VAL A 594 18.73 -25.39 9.09
N THR A 595 19.05 -25.20 10.36
CA THR A 595 18.09 -25.28 11.48
C THR A 595 17.39 -23.96 11.82
N GLY A 596 17.88 -22.83 11.28
CA GLY A 596 17.32 -21.49 11.51
C GLY A 596 17.23 -20.70 10.21
N LEU A 597 16.43 -19.62 10.20
CA LEU A 597 16.31 -18.74 9.05
C LEU A 597 17.69 -18.16 8.70
N THR A 598 18.17 -18.43 7.48
CA THR A 598 19.56 -18.14 7.10
C THR A 598 19.59 -17.41 5.77
N ARG A 599 20.51 -16.44 5.62
CA ARG A 599 20.71 -15.68 4.39
C ARG A 599 22.06 -16.04 3.77
N GLY A 600 22.02 -16.82 2.69
CA GLY A 600 23.18 -17.48 2.10
C GLY A 600 23.88 -18.48 3.05
N ALA A 601 24.47 -19.50 2.47
CA ALA A 601 25.21 -20.54 3.19
C ALA A 601 26.29 -21.16 2.30
N GLU A 602 27.39 -21.53 2.94
CA GLU A 602 28.41 -22.42 2.40
C GLU A 602 28.44 -23.70 3.23
N ILE A 603 28.09 -24.83 2.62
CA ILE A 603 28.15 -26.16 3.24
C ILE A 603 29.22 -26.96 2.49
N SER A 604 30.21 -27.51 3.20
CA SER A 604 31.29 -28.25 2.57
C SER A 604 31.63 -29.53 3.31
N VAL A 605 32.02 -30.56 2.55
CA VAL A 605 32.50 -31.83 3.07
C VAL A 605 33.84 -32.18 2.45
N ASP A 606 34.78 -32.59 3.29
CA ASP A 606 36.12 -33.07 2.96
C ASP A 606 36.23 -34.54 3.38
N TYR A 607 36.49 -35.42 2.42
CA TYR A 607 36.57 -36.87 2.59
C TYR A 607 37.80 -37.49 1.94
N ASP A 608 38.78 -36.66 1.55
CA ASP A 608 39.98 -37.12 0.84
C ASP A 608 40.75 -38.17 1.66
N GLY A 609 41.13 -39.26 0.99
CA GLY A 609 41.84 -40.39 1.61
C GLY A 609 41.02 -41.23 2.60
N VAL A 610 39.73 -40.94 2.80
CA VAL A 610 38.83 -41.70 3.70
C VAL A 610 37.78 -42.47 2.91
N LEU A 611 37.12 -41.81 1.96
CA LEU A 611 36.08 -42.39 1.10
C LEU A 611 36.51 -42.34 -0.38
N PRO A 612 36.13 -43.34 -1.19
CA PRO A 612 36.48 -43.36 -2.62
C PRO A 612 35.68 -42.32 -3.43
N SER A 613 34.43 -42.07 -3.07
CA SER A 613 33.52 -41.14 -3.73
C SER A 613 32.38 -40.72 -2.80
N MET A 614 31.75 -39.60 -3.08
CA MET A 614 30.55 -39.12 -2.39
C MET A 614 29.64 -38.38 -3.38
N ASP A 615 28.36 -38.68 -3.35
CA ASP A 615 27.30 -37.97 -4.04
C ASP A 615 26.59 -36.98 -3.13
N VAL A 616 25.85 -36.06 -3.74
CA VAL A 616 25.24 -34.93 -3.04
C VAL A 616 23.84 -34.65 -3.59
N VAL A 617 22.86 -34.57 -2.69
CA VAL A 617 21.46 -34.26 -2.99
C VAL A 617 21.04 -33.06 -2.15
N PRO A 618 21.05 -31.84 -2.72
CA PRO A 618 20.57 -30.65 -2.03
C PRO A 618 19.03 -30.63 -1.98
N PHE A 619 18.48 -30.11 -0.88
CA PHE A 619 17.05 -29.84 -0.72
C PHE A 619 16.84 -28.41 -0.18
N PHE A 620 16.66 -27.46 -1.09
CA PHE A 620 16.47 -26.04 -0.77
C PHE A 620 15.20 -25.52 -1.45
N PRO A 621 14.11 -25.26 -0.69
CA PRO A 621 12.87 -24.73 -1.25
C PRO A 621 13.06 -23.24 -1.57
N GLY A 622 13.29 -22.89 -2.84
CA GLY A 622 13.32 -21.49 -3.32
C GLY A 622 14.56 -21.08 -4.10
N GLY A 623 15.62 -21.88 -4.12
CA GLY A 623 16.77 -21.72 -4.99
C GLY A 623 17.77 -22.86 -4.80
N GLN A 624 18.52 -23.17 -5.86
CA GLN A 624 19.41 -24.33 -5.92
C GLN A 624 20.84 -23.88 -5.61
N PRO A 625 21.56 -24.56 -4.70
CA PRO A 625 22.95 -24.24 -4.44
C PRO A 625 23.81 -24.52 -5.67
N GLU A 626 24.83 -23.70 -5.87
CA GLU A 626 25.93 -24.04 -6.76
C GLU A 626 26.76 -25.16 -6.10
N ILE A 627 26.96 -26.26 -6.83
CA ILE A 627 27.74 -27.41 -6.36
C ILE A 627 29.10 -27.38 -7.05
N GLN A 628 30.16 -27.23 -6.27
CA GLN A 628 31.55 -27.31 -6.73
C GLN A 628 32.19 -28.59 -6.20
N ARG A 629 32.78 -29.41 -7.08
CA ARG A 629 33.44 -30.67 -6.72
C ARG A 629 34.96 -30.53 -6.84
N GLY A 630 35.66 -30.84 -5.76
CA GLY A 630 37.12 -30.95 -5.70
C GLY A 630 37.58 -32.40 -5.62
N LYS A 631 38.90 -32.62 -5.56
CA LYS A 631 39.46 -33.95 -5.30
C LYS A 631 39.23 -34.31 -3.83
N GLY A 632 38.28 -35.20 -3.56
CA GLY A 632 37.92 -35.59 -2.20
C GLY A 632 37.14 -34.53 -1.42
N SER A 633 36.50 -33.56 -2.10
CA SER A 633 35.68 -32.54 -1.43
C SER A 633 34.47 -32.10 -2.26
N ILE A 634 33.41 -31.65 -1.58
CA ILE A 634 32.22 -31.06 -2.20
C ILE A 634 31.87 -29.76 -1.45
N HIS A 635 31.62 -28.69 -2.20
CA HIS A 635 31.18 -27.40 -1.68
C HIS A 635 29.82 -27.03 -2.29
N LEU A 636 28.88 -26.63 -1.43
CA LEU A 636 27.57 -26.12 -1.81
C LEU A 636 27.49 -24.66 -1.38
N ILE A 637 27.28 -23.77 -2.34
CA ILE A 637 27.25 -22.32 -2.11
C ILE A 637 25.90 -21.78 -2.55
N THR A 638 25.25 -21.02 -1.67
CA THR A 638 24.06 -20.23 -1.99
C THR A 638 24.38 -18.74 -1.88
N PRO A 639 23.88 -17.89 -2.80
CA PRO A 639 24.12 -16.45 -2.77
C PRO A 639 23.75 -15.78 -1.43
N GLU A 640 24.53 -14.78 -0.99
CA GLU A 640 24.28 -14.04 0.27
C GLU A 640 22.91 -13.34 0.33
N LYS A 641 22.26 -13.11 -0.81
CA LYS A 641 20.93 -12.47 -0.88
C LYS A 641 19.79 -13.49 -0.74
N GLU A 642 20.08 -14.78 -0.91
CA GLU A 642 19.09 -15.85 -0.95
C GLU A 642 18.67 -16.29 0.46
N TRP A 643 17.38 -16.57 0.62
CA TRP A 643 16.82 -17.02 1.89
C TRP A 643 16.77 -18.54 1.93
N LEU A 644 17.40 -19.12 2.95
CA LEU A 644 17.35 -20.54 3.26
C LEU A 644 16.43 -20.74 4.45
N LEU A 645 15.39 -21.54 4.20
CA LEU A 645 14.34 -21.83 5.14
C LEU A 645 14.81 -22.93 6.12
N PRO A 646 14.51 -22.88 7.43
CA PRO A 646 14.65 -24.03 8.32
C PRO A 646 14.14 -25.33 7.68
N GLY A 647 14.92 -26.39 7.77
CA GLY A 647 14.66 -27.66 7.09
C GLY A 647 15.20 -27.73 5.66
N SER A 648 15.84 -26.68 5.15
CA SER A 648 16.71 -26.79 3.97
C SER A 648 18.01 -27.50 4.33
N GLY A 649 18.69 -28.09 3.37
CA GLY A 649 19.92 -28.80 3.67
C GLY A 649 20.44 -29.64 2.52
N VAL A 650 21.30 -30.59 2.86
CA VAL A 650 21.94 -31.46 1.90
C VAL A 650 22.12 -32.87 2.48
N VAL A 651 21.84 -33.87 1.65
CA VAL A 651 22.20 -35.27 1.91
C VAL A 651 23.47 -35.58 1.13
N PHE A 652 24.51 -36.05 1.83
CA PHE A 652 25.71 -36.61 1.24
C PHE A 652 25.62 -38.13 1.26
N ALA A 653 25.67 -38.79 0.11
CA ALA A 653 25.61 -40.25 0.00
C ALA A 653 27.00 -40.81 -0.36
N PHE A 654 27.48 -41.87 0.29
CA PHE A 654 28.85 -42.37 0.10
C PHE A 654 28.99 -43.90 0.21
#